data_AF-A0A3B9J6J0-F1
#
_entry.id   AF-A0A3B9J6J0-F1
#
_cell.length_a   1.000
_cell.length_b   1.000
_cell.length_c   1.000
_cell.angle_alpha   90.00
_cell.angle_beta   90.00
_cell.angle_gamma   90.00
#
_symmetry.space_group_name_H-M   'P 1'
#
loop_
_entity.id
_entity.type
_entity.pdbx_description
1 polymer ?
#
loop_
_entity_poly.entity_id
_entity_poly.type
_entity_poly.pdbx_seq_one_letter_code
_entity_poly.pdbx_strand_id
1 'polypeptide(L)'
;NIYNWRLIDPSLSDPMRMENLRLLIPIVGNEGERRFQCTPIEIVARFTPLLSSVIRAQEAADQDDRSALKRELVLIADSLNTLTYTSFMKVNPNTYHPLYVDPVVWGKTVAPLATPFQEGNAIPGPSGTAIPTFTLMDIFFGRGNFSTTVGHETERTRAWFPPHWQELLKAAEQISVPEYVQRSAESELTGLFQQALEAYSGETGLIGRHRIKAYGFLDLSFKAGRSRTLGGFDGGFEDRLWDRMDDELERARQERYIRTPATCHFVRVKQVDALTGEGVPPVSRVVLDTSGTGVRYQPGDRCAILPENDPELVRKTLSALRATGDEPIPLNAVWRTAAQLRDGYQGALVLSLRRLLTFGRIRPMARNIAKILLAVTNNESLHKILEARAEDQWELWDLLNLLAEGGFNPRRLWKAKPGEREHITRLVPPESFRTYSISSVMADDAADQMQLTIGGLHYQTQETPVSHAALRTGTGSGFLSRIATSSGAESRRISIKIIHPPRFSLPADPHRPVVMFAGGTGIAPFRNMLQARAAQPGCGENWLFFGTRTRSELHYQVEWERLLARDQLNLQAAFSQEDVCLATRNGRMEFTPGPRSYIDRIMLTPEMQASLWELIERRAFFYVCGRTGFAKTVMEAMQKIIVNQVGEHDGPEFFYRLVGEDRYLQEVFTTYGGPQFEQEQVYPASEVVLHNNPQDGHWFIVNGRVYDVSQFAHLHAGGLKIIQSYAGMDATISYKRVQHDINPEVDSLLGMYQLGVVRRLSFGPDGGIAITSHGLQFVSLTRLYETWVRFLYTVVEMENALLNDYSIRTEQVTHDETRGAPHSSLYRAQLLLQTHERFLRDYLAKASGPALEEVWALTSGLCSSRQDYRWMRQQIAEIEAGPAAQTVRALGAQALGRLAAMKPDELIELEQLTDRMCEADREFLKQMKLGLRRGLQVFEQFERQTIAQGHLALLEATQSLPRVLTDYYQRLNPIV
;
A
#
# COMPACT_ATOMS: atom_id res chain seq x y z
N ASN A 1 16.38 -19.16 -18.88
CA ASN A 1 15.38 -18.08 -19.07
C ASN A 1 15.85 -16.97 -19.99
N ILE A 2 16.99 -16.30 -19.76
CA ILE A 2 17.42 -15.12 -20.57
C ILE A 2 17.57 -15.43 -22.08
N TYR A 3 17.82 -16.68 -22.47
CA TYR A 3 17.96 -17.08 -23.88
C TYR A 3 16.73 -17.80 -24.46
N ASN A 4 15.65 -17.96 -23.69
CA ASN A 4 14.45 -18.70 -24.10
C ASN A 4 13.41 -17.76 -24.76
N TRP A 5 13.75 -17.08 -25.84
CA TRP A 5 12.82 -16.14 -26.50
C TRP A 5 13.11 -15.92 -27.98
N ARG A 6 12.10 -15.42 -28.69
CA ARG A 6 12.18 -14.87 -30.05
C ARG A 6 11.25 -13.66 -30.20
N LEU A 7 11.57 -12.81 -31.18
CA LEU A 7 10.71 -11.68 -31.56
C LEU A 7 9.49 -12.17 -32.34
N ILE A 8 8.34 -11.54 -32.11
CA ILE A 8 7.14 -11.72 -32.94
C ILE A 8 7.31 -10.93 -34.24
N ASP A 9 7.66 -9.65 -34.11
CA ASP A 9 7.96 -8.74 -35.21
C ASP A 9 9.31 -8.05 -34.98
N PRO A 10 10.38 -8.46 -35.69
CA PRO A 10 11.69 -7.84 -35.56
C PRO A 10 11.78 -6.46 -36.23
N SER A 11 10.78 -6.03 -37.00
CA SER A 11 10.79 -4.75 -37.73
C SER A 11 10.33 -3.56 -36.90
N LEU A 12 9.77 -3.79 -35.71
CA LEU A 12 9.38 -2.73 -34.79
C LEU A 12 10.59 -1.86 -34.39
N SER A 13 10.36 -0.55 -34.28
CA SER A 13 11.38 0.41 -33.85
C SER A 13 11.93 0.14 -32.45
N ASP A 14 11.14 -0.52 -31.61
CA ASP A 14 11.50 -0.93 -30.26
C ASP A 14 11.12 -2.40 -30.04
N PRO A 15 11.91 -3.34 -30.58
CA PRO A 15 11.49 -4.73 -30.71
C PRO A 15 11.56 -5.50 -29.38
N MET A 16 12.37 -5.04 -28.42
CA MET A 16 12.62 -5.72 -27.13
C MET A 16 11.58 -5.36 -26.07
N ARG A 17 10.30 -5.53 -26.40
CA ARG A 17 9.15 -5.35 -25.49
C ARG A 17 8.49 -6.69 -25.22
N MET A 18 8.07 -6.95 -23.98
CA MET A 18 7.39 -8.18 -23.57
C MET A 18 6.23 -8.55 -24.50
N GLU A 19 5.46 -7.56 -24.96
CA GLU A 19 4.35 -7.72 -25.90
C GLU A 19 4.81 -8.31 -27.25
N ASN A 20 6.04 -8.02 -27.67
CA ASN A 20 6.68 -8.51 -28.89
C ASN A 20 7.57 -9.74 -28.67
N LEU A 21 7.60 -10.30 -27.46
CA LEU A 21 8.41 -11.47 -27.12
C LEU A 21 7.53 -12.73 -26.99
N ARG A 22 8.02 -13.83 -27.56
CA ARG A 22 7.49 -15.19 -27.32
C ARG A 22 8.58 -16.10 -26.80
N LEU A 23 8.22 -17.03 -25.94
CA LEU A 23 9.11 -18.10 -25.51
C LEU A 23 9.42 -19.04 -26.69
N LEU A 24 10.67 -19.49 -26.79
CA LEU A 24 11.03 -20.53 -27.78
C LEU A 24 10.41 -21.86 -27.37
N ILE A 25 10.54 -22.18 -26.08
CA ILE A 25 10.01 -23.39 -25.47
C ILE A 25 9.20 -22.96 -24.24
N PRO A 26 7.87 -22.82 -24.35
CA PRO A 26 7.00 -22.68 -23.19
C PRO A 26 6.94 -24.01 -22.42
N ILE A 27 6.91 -23.97 -21.09
CA ILE A 27 6.82 -25.17 -20.25
C ILE A 27 5.35 -25.48 -19.96
N VAL A 28 4.58 -24.47 -19.58
CA VAL A 28 3.14 -24.58 -19.25
C VAL A 28 2.29 -24.07 -20.42
N GLY A 29 2.79 -23.04 -21.11
CA GLY A 29 2.19 -22.44 -22.30
C GLY A 29 1.00 -21.52 -22.03
N ASN A 30 0.71 -21.22 -20.76
CA ASN A 30 -0.25 -20.17 -20.44
C ASN A 30 0.38 -18.77 -20.60
N GLU A 31 -0.48 -17.77 -20.72
CA GLU A 31 -0.05 -16.40 -20.97
C GLU A 31 0.66 -15.76 -19.75
N GLY A 32 0.38 -16.26 -18.55
CA GLY A 32 1.08 -15.88 -17.32
C GLY A 32 2.57 -16.27 -17.35
N GLU A 33 2.90 -17.45 -17.89
CA GLU A 33 4.28 -17.89 -18.10
C GLU A 33 5.02 -16.95 -19.05
N ARG A 34 4.41 -16.67 -20.22
CA ARG A 34 5.00 -15.76 -21.22
C ARG A 34 5.28 -14.40 -20.60
N ARG A 35 4.28 -13.78 -19.97
CA ARG A 35 4.41 -12.45 -19.36
C ARG A 35 5.49 -12.44 -18.28
N PHE A 36 5.46 -13.40 -17.36
CA PHE A 36 6.40 -13.46 -16.25
C PHE A 36 7.85 -13.74 -16.70
N GLN A 37 8.07 -14.62 -17.68
CA GLN A 37 9.42 -14.96 -18.16
C GLN A 37 9.97 -13.93 -19.15
N CYS A 38 9.14 -13.29 -19.98
CA CYS A 38 9.57 -12.27 -20.94
C CYS A 38 9.79 -10.89 -20.32
N THR A 39 9.10 -10.53 -19.23
CA THR A 39 9.33 -9.24 -18.56
C THR A 39 10.79 -9.06 -18.09
N PRO A 40 11.45 -10.03 -17.43
CA PRO A 40 12.88 -9.94 -17.13
C PRO A 40 13.78 -9.75 -18.36
N ILE A 41 13.42 -10.31 -19.52
CA ILE A 41 14.17 -10.13 -20.76
C ILE A 41 14.09 -8.68 -21.24
N GLU A 42 12.89 -8.10 -21.24
CA GLU A 42 12.73 -6.67 -21.50
C GLU A 42 13.52 -5.83 -20.50
N ILE A 43 13.44 -6.13 -19.20
CA ILE A 43 14.19 -5.42 -18.16
C ILE A 43 15.69 -5.44 -18.47
N VAL A 44 16.27 -6.62 -18.76
CA VAL A 44 17.69 -6.76 -19.11
C VAL A 44 18.03 -5.96 -20.37
N ALA A 45 17.19 -6.02 -21.41
CA ALA A 45 17.41 -5.24 -22.63
C ALA A 45 17.42 -3.73 -22.34
N ARG A 46 16.48 -3.26 -21.51
CA ARG A 46 16.36 -1.86 -21.06
C ARG A 46 17.46 -1.42 -20.10
N PHE A 47 18.17 -2.35 -19.46
CA PHE A 47 19.39 -2.06 -18.71
C PHE A 47 20.62 -1.87 -19.60
N THR A 48 20.58 -2.22 -20.89
CA THR A 48 21.75 -2.09 -21.78
C THR A 48 22.25 -0.64 -21.91
N PRO A 49 21.39 0.38 -22.08
CA PRO A 49 21.83 1.79 -22.05
C PRO A 49 22.45 2.19 -20.70
N LEU A 50 21.90 1.68 -19.59
CA LEU A 50 22.41 1.94 -18.24
C LEU A 50 23.85 1.46 -18.06
N LEU A 51 24.21 0.31 -18.63
CA LEU A 51 25.59 -0.19 -18.60
C LEU A 51 26.57 0.84 -19.16
N SER A 52 26.23 1.40 -20.33
CA SER A 52 27.08 2.38 -21.00
C SER A 52 27.14 3.70 -20.21
N SER A 53 26.02 4.12 -19.60
CA SER A 53 25.99 5.31 -18.76
C SER A 53 26.78 5.16 -17.47
N VAL A 54 26.77 3.99 -16.84
CA VAL A 54 27.61 3.70 -15.66
C VAL A 54 29.09 3.83 -16.01
N ILE A 55 29.52 3.24 -17.13
CA ILE A 55 30.91 3.32 -17.58
C ILE A 55 31.31 4.78 -17.85
N ARG A 56 30.52 5.52 -18.64
CA ARG A 56 30.81 6.93 -18.94
C ARG A 56 30.78 7.82 -17.69
N ALA A 57 29.93 7.52 -16.71
CA ALA A 57 29.93 8.22 -15.43
C ALA A 57 31.24 7.96 -14.65
N GLN A 58 31.76 6.72 -14.68
CA GLN A 58 33.03 6.40 -14.06
C GLN A 58 34.22 7.05 -14.78
N GLU A 59 34.24 7.03 -16.11
CA GLU A 59 35.25 7.75 -16.91
C GLU A 59 35.21 9.26 -16.63
N ALA A 60 34.02 9.85 -16.53
CA ALA A 60 33.86 11.25 -16.17
C ALA A 60 34.37 11.56 -14.76
N ALA A 61 34.13 10.69 -13.78
CA ALA A 61 34.65 10.84 -12.42
C ALA A 61 36.18 10.72 -12.37
N ASP A 62 36.78 9.81 -13.15
CA ASP A 62 38.23 9.62 -13.27
C ASP A 62 38.91 10.82 -13.94
N GLN A 63 38.27 11.38 -14.97
CA GLN A 63 38.76 12.53 -15.74
C GLN A 63 38.43 13.89 -15.10
N ASP A 64 37.74 13.91 -13.95
CA ASP A 64 37.20 15.11 -13.29
C ASP A 64 36.23 15.94 -14.19
N ASP A 65 35.56 15.29 -15.16
CA ASP A 65 34.52 15.90 -16.00
C ASP A 65 33.15 15.88 -15.32
N ARG A 66 32.91 16.90 -14.49
CA ARG A 66 31.65 17.06 -13.76
C ARG A 66 30.45 17.20 -14.68
N SER A 67 30.59 17.87 -15.81
CA SER A 67 29.48 18.09 -16.74
C SER A 67 29.05 16.78 -17.40
N ALA A 68 29.99 15.93 -17.80
CA ALA A 68 29.69 14.59 -18.28
C ALA A 68 29.04 13.72 -17.20
N LEU A 69 29.57 13.74 -15.97
CA LEU A 69 29.00 12.95 -14.88
C LEU A 69 27.55 13.36 -14.58
N LYS A 70 27.25 14.68 -14.53
CA LYS A 70 25.87 15.17 -14.34
C LYS A 70 24.92 14.62 -15.42
N ARG A 71 25.33 14.66 -16.70
CA ARG A 71 24.53 14.11 -17.81
C ARG A 71 24.28 12.62 -17.65
N GLU A 72 25.29 11.84 -17.28
CA GLU A 72 25.12 10.39 -17.12
C GLU A 72 24.26 10.03 -15.90
N LEU A 73 24.38 10.75 -14.78
CA LEU A 73 23.50 10.55 -13.61
C LEU A 73 22.03 10.79 -13.93
N VAL A 74 21.75 11.81 -14.75
CA VAL A 74 20.41 12.09 -15.28
C VAL A 74 19.91 10.90 -16.11
N LEU A 75 20.70 10.45 -17.09
CA LEU A 75 20.32 9.33 -17.95
C LEU A 75 20.08 8.05 -17.14
N ILE A 76 20.87 7.84 -16.08
CA ILE A 76 20.70 6.72 -15.16
C ILE A 76 19.37 6.82 -14.42
N ALA A 77 19.07 7.98 -13.81
CA ALA A 77 17.82 8.20 -13.09
C ALA A 77 16.59 8.02 -13.99
N ASP A 78 16.60 8.61 -15.18
CA ASP A 78 15.49 8.54 -16.14
C ASP A 78 15.28 7.11 -16.66
N SER A 79 16.35 6.38 -16.92
CA SER A 79 16.29 4.98 -17.35
C SER A 79 15.76 4.07 -16.24
N LEU A 80 16.17 4.29 -14.98
CA LEU A 80 15.67 3.55 -13.82
C LEU A 80 14.18 3.84 -13.55
N ASN A 81 13.75 5.09 -13.66
CA ASN A 81 12.34 5.47 -13.55
C ASN A 81 11.53 4.80 -14.67
N THR A 82 12.01 4.88 -15.91
CA THR A 82 11.37 4.23 -17.06
C THR A 82 11.23 2.72 -16.81
N LEU A 83 12.30 2.05 -16.40
CA LEU A 83 12.29 0.62 -16.05
C LEU A 83 11.25 0.28 -14.97
N THR A 84 11.20 1.10 -13.92
CA THR A 84 10.31 0.91 -12.77
C THR A 84 8.85 1.05 -13.16
N TYR A 85 8.51 2.06 -13.96
CA TYR A 85 7.12 2.42 -14.24
C TYR A 85 6.58 1.89 -15.56
N THR A 86 7.44 1.37 -16.44
CA THR A 86 7.02 0.73 -17.70
C THR A 86 7.21 -0.78 -17.63
N SER A 87 8.45 -1.28 -17.74
CA SER A 87 8.74 -2.69 -17.86
C SER A 87 8.39 -3.49 -16.62
N PHE A 88 8.73 -3.00 -15.42
CA PHE A 88 8.47 -3.72 -14.18
C PHE A 88 6.96 -3.83 -13.87
N MET A 89 6.16 -2.86 -14.30
CA MET A 89 4.70 -2.84 -14.06
C MET A 89 3.93 -3.89 -14.88
N LYS A 90 4.53 -4.45 -15.94
CA LYS A 90 3.87 -5.37 -16.88
C LYS A 90 3.38 -6.70 -16.29
N VAL A 91 3.94 -7.19 -15.19
CA VAL A 91 3.41 -8.36 -14.47
C VAL A 91 2.28 -7.91 -13.55
N ASN A 92 1.04 -7.78 -14.01
CA ASN A 92 0.01 -7.08 -13.21
C ASN A 92 -0.96 -8.07 -12.53
N PRO A 93 -1.17 -8.03 -11.20
CA PRO A 93 -2.12 -8.93 -10.52
C PRO A 93 -3.59 -8.48 -10.63
N ASN A 94 -3.87 -7.31 -11.22
CA ASN A 94 -5.25 -6.88 -11.45
C ASN A 94 -5.86 -7.62 -12.66
N THR A 95 -6.96 -8.35 -12.43
CA THR A 95 -7.66 -9.18 -13.40
C THR A 95 -8.12 -8.42 -14.66
N TYR A 96 -8.37 -7.12 -14.54
CA TYR A 96 -8.84 -6.29 -15.65
C TYR A 96 -7.70 -5.61 -16.42
N HIS A 97 -6.46 -5.75 -15.96
CA HIS A 97 -5.30 -5.23 -16.68
C HIS A 97 -5.00 -6.12 -17.90
N PRO A 98 -4.69 -5.56 -19.09
CA PRO A 98 -4.40 -6.35 -20.29
C PRO A 98 -3.27 -7.37 -20.12
N LEU A 99 -2.32 -7.04 -19.24
CA LEU A 99 -1.16 -7.88 -18.87
C LEU A 99 -1.34 -8.64 -17.54
N TYR A 100 -2.59 -9.01 -17.20
CA TYR A 100 -2.90 -9.80 -16.00
C TYR A 100 -2.01 -11.05 -15.85
N VAL A 101 -1.45 -11.25 -14.67
CA VAL A 101 -0.77 -12.47 -14.24
C VAL A 101 -1.37 -12.88 -12.92
N ASP A 102 -2.00 -14.05 -12.91
CA ASP A 102 -2.63 -14.61 -11.72
C ASP A 102 -1.56 -15.12 -10.73
N PRO A 103 -1.47 -14.56 -9.51
CA PRO A 103 -0.47 -14.99 -8.53
C PRO A 103 -0.61 -16.44 -8.07
N VAL A 104 -1.83 -16.98 -8.05
CA VAL A 104 -2.10 -18.37 -7.65
C VAL A 104 -1.65 -19.32 -8.76
N VAL A 105 -2.08 -19.08 -10.01
CA VAL A 105 -1.67 -19.91 -11.15
C VAL A 105 -0.15 -19.85 -11.30
N TRP A 106 0.44 -18.65 -11.24
CA TRP A 106 1.89 -18.48 -11.28
C TRP A 106 2.60 -19.27 -10.18
N GLY A 107 2.11 -19.17 -8.93
CA GLY A 107 2.68 -19.85 -7.77
C GLY A 107 2.65 -21.37 -7.85
N LYS A 108 1.63 -21.94 -8.51
CA LYS A 108 1.46 -23.38 -8.68
C LYS A 108 2.11 -23.95 -9.94
N THR A 109 2.29 -23.14 -10.98
CA THR A 109 2.77 -23.63 -12.29
C THR A 109 4.15 -23.09 -12.64
N VAL A 110 4.29 -21.78 -12.82
CA VAL A 110 5.49 -21.14 -13.36
C VAL A 110 6.61 -21.04 -12.32
N ALA A 111 6.28 -20.64 -11.09
CA ALA A 111 7.27 -20.36 -10.05
C ALA A 111 8.06 -21.60 -9.59
N PRO A 112 7.44 -22.80 -9.40
CA PRO A 112 8.15 -23.99 -8.94
C PRO A 112 9.21 -24.50 -9.93
N LEU A 113 8.99 -24.34 -11.24
CA LEU A 113 9.86 -24.86 -12.31
C LEU A 113 11.29 -24.29 -12.28
N ALA A 114 11.46 -23.11 -11.70
CA ALA A 114 12.75 -22.45 -11.60
C ALA A 114 13.53 -22.83 -10.32
N THR A 115 12.94 -23.64 -9.44
CA THR A 115 13.56 -24.05 -8.18
C THR A 115 14.69 -25.06 -8.43
N PRO A 116 15.91 -24.88 -7.89
CA PRO A 116 17.00 -25.84 -8.08
C PRO A 116 16.61 -27.26 -7.62
N PHE A 117 17.00 -28.27 -8.41
CA PHE A 117 16.72 -29.69 -8.12
C PHE A 117 17.55 -30.27 -6.98
N GLN A 118 18.72 -29.69 -6.69
CA GLN A 118 19.59 -30.15 -5.61
C GLN A 118 19.18 -29.52 -4.27
N GLU A 119 19.16 -30.33 -3.22
CA GLU A 119 18.97 -29.85 -1.86
C GLU A 119 20.23 -29.11 -1.36
N GLY A 120 20.02 -27.94 -0.75
CA GLY A 120 21.09 -27.10 -0.21
C GLY A 120 21.48 -25.90 -1.09
N ASN A 121 22.45 -25.15 -0.60
CA ASN A 121 22.83 -23.82 -1.11
C ASN A 121 23.95 -23.85 -2.18
N ALA A 122 24.20 -25.00 -2.80
CA ALA A 122 25.36 -25.18 -3.68
C ALA A 122 25.18 -24.59 -5.08
N ILE A 123 23.96 -24.58 -5.62
CA ILE A 123 23.65 -24.04 -6.96
C ILE A 123 22.71 -22.85 -6.79
N PRO A 124 23.10 -21.62 -7.20
CA PRO A 124 22.21 -20.47 -7.14
C PRO A 124 21.03 -20.65 -8.11
N GLY A 125 19.82 -20.36 -7.64
CA GLY A 125 18.62 -20.34 -8.48
C GLY A 125 18.65 -19.15 -9.45
N PRO A 126 17.81 -19.17 -10.51
CA PRO A 126 17.67 -18.06 -11.47
C PRO A 126 16.84 -16.91 -10.87
N SER A 127 17.29 -16.36 -9.75
CA SER A 127 16.69 -15.22 -9.05
C SER A 127 17.12 -13.88 -9.68
N GLY A 128 16.57 -12.77 -9.17
CA GLY A 128 17.03 -11.43 -9.57
C GLY A 128 18.51 -11.16 -9.28
N THR A 129 19.12 -11.82 -8.28
CA THR A 129 20.56 -11.71 -7.99
C THR A 129 21.44 -12.35 -9.08
N ALA A 130 20.85 -13.21 -9.92
CA ALA A 130 21.52 -13.79 -11.09
C ALA A 130 21.57 -12.85 -12.30
N ILE A 131 21.00 -11.65 -12.21
CA ILE A 131 21.09 -10.63 -13.26
C ILE A 131 22.27 -9.68 -12.90
N PRO A 132 23.38 -9.70 -13.68
CA PRO A 132 24.62 -9.03 -13.31
C PRO A 132 24.51 -7.50 -13.26
N THR A 133 23.53 -6.91 -13.95
CA THR A 133 23.31 -5.46 -13.93
C THR A 133 22.88 -4.95 -12.56
N PHE A 134 22.17 -5.73 -11.74
CA PHE A 134 21.89 -5.33 -10.35
C PHE A 134 23.17 -5.29 -9.50
N THR A 135 24.11 -6.22 -9.73
CA THR A 135 25.41 -6.19 -9.05
C THR A 135 26.24 -4.99 -9.50
N LEU A 136 26.18 -4.63 -10.78
CA LEU A 136 26.82 -3.40 -11.28
C LEU A 136 26.23 -2.14 -10.62
N MET A 137 24.90 -2.05 -10.49
CA MET A 137 24.27 -0.92 -9.80
C MET A 137 24.65 -0.87 -8.32
N ASP A 138 24.79 -2.02 -7.66
CA ASP A 138 25.28 -2.09 -6.28
C ASP A 138 26.70 -1.53 -6.15
N ILE A 139 27.58 -1.83 -7.10
CA ILE A 139 28.94 -1.27 -7.16
C ILE A 139 28.87 0.25 -7.42
N PHE A 140 28.13 0.66 -8.45
CA PHE A 140 28.04 2.07 -8.87
C PHE A 140 27.54 2.99 -7.75
N PHE A 141 26.52 2.58 -7.00
CA PHE A 141 25.99 3.35 -5.88
C PHE A 141 26.72 3.11 -4.55
N GLY A 142 27.68 2.18 -4.53
CA GLY A 142 28.51 1.90 -3.37
C GLY A 142 27.77 1.17 -2.24
N ARG A 143 27.00 0.12 -2.56
CA ARG A 143 26.36 -0.75 -1.55
C ARG A 143 27.39 -1.16 -0.50
N GLY A 144 27.09 -0.83 0.75
CA GLY A 144 28.12 -0.78 1.80
C GLY A 144 28.40 -2.12 2.48
N ASN A 145 27.43 -3.04 2.44
CA ASN A 145 27.44 -4.35 3.08
C ASN A 145 26.49 -5.33 2.35
N PHE A 146 26.69 -6.61 2.62
CA PHE A 146 25.92 -7.73 2.05
C PHE A 146 25.51 -8.73 3.14
N SER A 147 25.17 -8.23 4.33
CA SER A 147 24.88 -9.02 5.53
C SER A 147 23.54 -9.76 5.50
N THR A 148 22.64 -9.33 4.63
CA THR A 148 21.35 -9.99 4.38
C THR A 148 21.55 -11.31 3.64
N THR A 149 20.61 -12.25 3.76
CA THR A 149 20.48 -13.44 2.91
C THR A 149 20.50 -13.07 1.42
N VAL A 150 19.78 -12.02 1.03
CA VAL A 150 19.82 -11.53 -0.37
C VAL A 150 21.20 -10.96 -0.70
N GLY A 151 21.88 -10.31 0.23
CA GLY A 151 23.25 -9.84 0.08
C GLY A 151 24.26 -10.98 -0.12
N HIS A 152 24.26 -11.97 0.76
CA HIS A 152 25.09 -13.16 0.62
C HIS A 152 24.78 -13.91 -0.69
N GLU A 153 23.51 -13.96 -1.10
CA GLU A 153 23.13 -14.51 -2.39
C GLU A 153 23.77 -13.73 -3.54
N THR A 154 23.73 -12.39 -3.53
CA THR A 154 24.39 -11.55 -4.53
C THR A 154 25.88 -11.86 -4.64
N GLU A 155 26.59 -11.94 -3.51
CA GLU A 155 28.02 -12.28 -3.49
C GLU A 155 28.29 -13.69 -4.05
N ARG A 156 27.46 -14.66 -3.65
CA ARG A 156 27.55 -16.04 -4.13
C ARG A 156 27.30 -16.12 -5.63
N THR A 157 26.20 -15.56 -6.12
CA THR A 157 25.83 -15.62 -7.54
C THR A 157 26.87 -14.93 -8.42
N ARG A 158 27.54 -13.88 -7.92
CA ARG A 158 28.62 -13.20 -8.64
C ARG A 158 29.78 -14.12 -9.05
N ALA A 159 30.13 -15.10 -8.21
CA ALA A 159 31.16 -16.09 -8.52
C ALA A 159 30.77 -17.04 -9.68
N TRP A 160 29.47 -17.14 -9.98
CA TRP A 160 28.92 -17.97 -11.05
C TRP A 160 28.68 -17.20 -12.35
N PHE A 161 28.90 -15.88 -12.37
CA PHE A 161 28.80 -15.12 -13.62
C PHE A 161 29.87 -15.55 -14.62
N PRO A 162 29.60 -15.44 -15.93
CA PRO A 162 30.64 -15.63 -16.95
C PRO A 162 31.88 -14.77 -16.68
N PRO A 163 33.11 -15.22 -17.06
CA PRO A 163 34.35 -14.50 -16.75
C PRO A 163 34.35 -13.03 -17.15
N HIS A 164 33.80 -12.68 -18.32
CA HIS A 164 33.72 -11.29 -18.78
C HIS A 164 32.88 -10.39 -17.86
N TRP A 165 31.79 -10.90 -17.29
CA TRP A 165 31.01 -10.15 -16.30
C TRP A 165 31.78 -9.99 -14.99
N GLN A 166 32.51 -11.01 -14.56
CA GLN A 166 33.35 -10.90 -13.37
C GLN A 166 34.46 -9.85 -13.53
N GLU A 167 35.13 -9.83 -14.68
CA GLU A 167 36.15 -8.85 -15.04
C GLU A 167 35.57 -7.43 -15.11
N LEU A 168 34.43 -7.26 -15.76
CA LEU A 168 33.74 -5.97 -15.84
C LEU A 168 33.34 -5.43 -14.47
N LEU A 169 32.76 -6.26 -13.60
CA LEU A 169 32.38 -5.85 -12.25
C LEU A 169 33.62 -5.49 -11.41
N LYS A 170 34.74 -6.23 -11.55
CA LYS A 170 36.02 -5.89 -10.91
C LYS A 170 36.60 -4.57 -11.42
N ALA A 171 36.46 -4.28 -12.70
CA ALA A 171 36.88 -3.00 -13.27
C ALA A 171 36.02 -1.83 -12.75
N ALA A 172 34.69 -2.03 -12.70
CA ALA A 172 33.77 -1.04 -12.15
C ALA A 172 34.04 -0.75 -10.66
N GLU A 173 34.57 -1.68 -9.88
CA GLU A 173 34.95 -1.43 -8.48
C GLU A 173 36.14 -0.49 -8.30
N GLN A 174 36.95 -0.27 -9.34
CA GLN A 174 38.15 0.56 -9.25
C GLN A 174 37.83 2.05 -9.17
N ILE A 175 36.67 2.49 -9.66
CA ILE A 175 36.26 3.90 -9.72
C ILE A 175 34.99 4.11 -8.90
N SER A 176 35.13 4.77 -7.75
CA SER A 176 34.02 5.09 -6.85
C SER A 176 33.40 6.45 -7.16
N VAL A 177 32.29 6.44 -7.90
CA VAL A 177 31.44 7.63 -8.11
C VAL A 177 30.93 8.24 -6.80
N PRO A 178 30.42 7.48 -5.79
CA PRO A 178 29.98 8.09 -4.53
C PRO A 178 31.11 8.84 -3.81
N GLU A 179 32.34 8.31 -3.80
CA GLU A 179 33.49 8.99 -3.19
C GLU A 179 33.87 10.27 -3.96
N TYR A 180 33.81 10.23 -5.29
CA TYR A 180 34.02 11.42 -6.12
C TYR A 180 32.98 12.51 -5.84
N VAL A 181 31.69 12.14 -5.79
CA VAL A 181 30.58 13.07 -5.50
C VAL A 181 30.72 13.67 -4.11
N GLN A 182 31.08 12.87 -3.09
CA GLN A 182 31.34 13.36 -1.75
C GLN A 182 32.53 14.34 -1.71
N ARG A 183 33.61 14.05 -2.44
CA ARG A 183 34.81 14.89 -2.51
C ARG A 183 34.58 16.20 -3.26
N SER A 184 33.72 16.22 -4.29
CA SER A 184 33.48 17.43 -5.08
C SER A 184 32.77 18.54 -4.29
N ALA A 185 32.01 18.17 -3.24
CA ALA A 185 31.20 19.04 -2.41
C ALA A 185 30.20 19.92 -3.22
N GLU A 186 29.87 19.52 -4.45
CA GLU A 186 28.94 20.23 -5.32
C GLU A 186 27.50 19.78 -5.04
N SER A 187 26.63 20.74 -4.70
CA SER A 187 25.24 20.48 -4.33
C SER A 187 24.44 19.86 -5.47
N GLU A 188 24.64 20.35 -6.69
CA GLU A 188 23.93 19.87 -7.88
C GLU A 188 24.29 18.41 -8.17
N LEU A 189 25.59 18.11 -8.17
CA LEU A 189 26.08 16.76 -8.42
C LEU A 189 25.62 15.77 -7.34
N THR A 190 25.66 16.20 -6.07
CA THR A 190 25.14 15.41 -4.94
C THR A 190 23.64 15.13 -5.10
N GLY A 191 22.87 16.15 -5.50
CA GLY A 191 21.43 16.03 -5.75
C GLY A 191 21.11 15.04 -6.87
N LEU A 192 21.81 15.14 -8.00
CA LEU A 192 21.62 14.23 -9.15
C LEU A 192 22.01 12.78 -8.80
N PHE A 193 23.12 12.59 -8.08
CA PHE A 193 23.51 11.27 -7.61
C PHE A 193 22.47 10.68 -6.65
N GLN A 194 21.96 11.48 -5.71
CA GLN A 194 20.90 11.04 -4.81
C GLN A 194 19.62 10.70 -5.58
N GLN A 195 19.23 11.49 -6.58
CA GLN A 195 18.05 11.22 -7.39
C GLN A 195 18.18 9.89 -8.13
N ALA A 196 19.34 9.60 -8.70
CA ALA A 196 19.63 8.31 -9.32
C ALA A 196 19.57 7.15 -8.30
N LEU A 197 20.12 7.34 -7.10
CA LEU A 197 20.05 6.36 -6.01
C LEU A 197 18.60 6.13 -5.55
N GLU A 198 17.78 7.18 -5.42
CA GLU A 198 16.36 7.07 -5.07
C GLU A 198 15.55 6.38 -6.19
N ALA A 199 15.85 6.65 -7.46
CA ALA A 199 15.22 5.94 -8.58
C ALA A 199 15.53 4.44 -8.57
N TYR A 200 16.72 4.04 -8.08
CA TYR A 200 17.09 2.64 -7.94
C TYR A 200 16.55 2.01 -6.65
N SER A 201 16.90 2.58 -5.50
CA SER A 201 16.76 1.98 -4.16
C SER A 201 15.75 2.67 -3.26
N GLY A 202 15.19 3.80 -3.67
CA GLY A 202 14.17 4.52 -2.92
C GLY A 202 12.90 3.70 -2.74
N GLU A 203 12.04 4.13 -1.81
CA GLU A 203 10.77 3.46 -1.51
C GLU A 203 9.86 3.37 -2.76
N THR A 204 9.89 4.39 -3.61
CA THR A 204 9.19 4.41 -4.89
C THR A 204 10.06 3.99 -6.08
N GLY A 205 11.36 3.76 -5.88
CA GLY A 205 12.29 3.33 -6.91
C GLY A 205 12.15 1.84 -7.25
N LEU A 206 13.01 1.36 -8.16
CA LEU A 206 12.95 0.01 -8.71
C LEU A 206 12.89 -1.08 -7.63
N ILE A 207 13.80 -1.04 -6.67
CA ILE A 207 13.90 -2.06 -5.60
C ILE A 207 12.75 -1.94 -4.60
N GLY A 208 12.31 -0.72 -4.26
CA GLY A 208 11.15 -0.49 -3.39
C GLY A 208 9.84 -1.00 -3.99
N ARG A 209 9.60 -0.69 -5.27
CA ARG A 209 8.44 -1.22 -6.01
C ARG A 209 8.51 -2.72 -6.22
N HIS A 210 9.71 -3.26 -6.44
CA HIS A 210 9.92 -4.70 -6.48
C HIS A 210 9.51 -5.38 -5.18
N ARG A 211 9.93 -4.86 -4.02
CA ARG A 211 9.56 -5.38 -2.71
C ARG A 211 8.04 -5.48 -2.55
N ILE A 212 7.30 -4.38 -2.76
CA ILE A 212 5.83 -4.35 -2.59
C ILE A 212 5.14 -5.35 -3.52
N LYS A 213 5.58 -5.41 -4.78
CA LYS A 213 5.01 -6.32 -5.78
C LYS A 213 5.31 -7.79 -5.48
N ALA A 214 6.55 -8.08 -5.10
CA ALA A 214 6.96 -9.41 -4.69
C ALA A 214 6.14 -9.87 -3.48
N TYR A 215 5.99 -9.02 -2.46
CA TYR A 215 5.17 -9.33 -1.28
C TYR A 215 3.75 -9.76 -1.66
N GLY A 216 3.07 -9.01 -2.54
CA GLY A 216 1.72 -9.37 -2.99
C GLY A 216 1.62 -10.72 -3.71
N PHE A 217 2.57 -11.04 -4.58
CA PHE A 217 2.63 -12.35 -5.26
C PHE A 217 2.96 -13.50 -4.29
N LEU A 218 3.86 -13.25 -3.33
CA LEU A 218 4.35 -14.26 -2.41
C LEU A 218 3.30 -14.56 -1.33
N ASP A 219 2.66 -13.55 -0.74
CA ASP A 219 1.56 -13.72 0.21
C ASP A 219 0.48 -14.66 -0.37
N LEU A 220 0.00 -14.37 -1.59
CA LEU A 220 -0.99 -15.22 -2.26
C LEU A 220 -0.47 -16.62 -2.59
N SER A 221 0.71 -16.73 -3.21
CA SER A 221 1.20 -18.02 -3.67
C SER A 221 1.55 -18.97 -2.51
N PHE A 222 2.11 -18.45 -1.41
CA PHE A 222 2.37 -19.25 -0.21
C PHE A 222 1.07 -19.70 0.48
N LYS A 223 0.07 -18.81 0.57
CA LYS A 223 -1.27 -19.19 1.06
C LYS A 223 -1.97 -20.22 0.17
N ALA A 224 -1.67 -20.23 -1.13
CA ALA A 224 -2.18 -21.20 -2.08
C ALA A 224 -1.26 -22.42 -2.29
N GLY A 225 -0.38 -22.71 -1.33
CA GLY A 225 0.36 -23.97 -1.26
C GLY A 225 1.78 -23.99 -1.81
N ARG A 226 2.36 -22.83 -2.16
CA ARG A 226 3.80 -22.73 -2.42
C ARG A 226 4.57 -22.90 -1.11
N SER A 227 5.64 -23.69 -1.13
CA SER A 227 6.46 -24.01 0.06
C SER A 227 7.91 -23.52 0.00
N ARG A 228 8.40 -23.13 -1.18
CA ARG A 228 9.80 -22.75 -1.42
C ARG A 228 9.93 -21.59 -2.41
N THR A 229 10.93 -20.74 -2.20
CA THR A 229 11.34 -19.70 -3.18
C THR A 229 12.63 -20.05 -3.92
N LEU A 230 12.90 -19.33 -5.01
CA LEU A 230 14.12 -19.47 -5.81
C LEU A 230 15.40 -19.11 -5.02
N GLY A 231 15.27 -18.28 -3.99
CA GLY A 231 16.37 -17.86 -3.12
C GLY A 231 16.61 -18.79 -1.92
N GLY A 232 15.98 -19.97 -1.89
CA GLY A 232 16.21 -20.96 -0.83
C GLY A 232 15.45 -20.72 0.47
N PHE A 233 14.42 -19.86 0.48
CA PHE A 233 13.51 -19.74 1.62
C PHE A 233 12.45 -20.84 1.57
N ASP A 234 12.38 -21.63 2.66
CA ASP A 234 11.44 -22.74 2.85
C ASP A 234 10.49 -22.48 4.03
N GLY A 235 9.23 -22.87 3.88
CA GLY A 235 8.23 -22.80 4.95
C GLY A 235 6.80 -23.03 4.48
N GLY A 236 5.91 -23.34 5.43
CA GLY A 236 4.48 -23.49 5.21
C GLY A 236 3.67 -22.23 5.52
N PHE A 237 2.35 -22.37 5.54
CA PHE A 237 1.42 -21.29 5.88
C PHE A 237 1.71 -20.65 7.26
N GLU A 238 2.13 -21.46 8.24
CA GLU A 238 2.37 -21.00 9.61
C GLU A 238 3.64 -20.15 9.76
N ASP A 239 4.62 -20.37 8.89
CA ASP A 239 5.92 -19.70 8.95
C ASP A 239 5.87 -18.24 8.49
N ARG A 240 4.70 -17.81 7.97
CA ARG A 240 4.44 -16.50 7.36
C ARG A 240 5.64 -16.06 6.51
N LEU A 241 6.09 -16.94 5.62
CA LEU A 241 7.38 -16.77 4.93
C LEU A 241 7.42 -15.51 4.07
N TRP A 242 6.26 -15.11 3.52
CA TRP A 242 6.09 -13.86 2.80
C TRP A 242 6.39 -12.65 3.69
N ASP A 243 6.10 -12.71 4.99
CA ASP A 243 6.44 -11.67 5.94
C ASP A 243 7.95 -11.59 6.15
N ARG A 244 8.60 -12.72 6.46
CA ARG A 244 10.06 -12.75 6.65
C ARG A 244 10.82 -12.28 5.41
N MET A 245 10.32 -12.62 4.22
CA MET A 245 10.93 -12.20 2.96
C MET A 245 10.75 -10.70 2.68
N ASP A 246 9.61 -10.11 3.05
CA ASP A 246 9.42 -8.66 2.96
C ASP A 246 10.43 -7.90 3.83
N ASP A 247 10.60 -8.34 5.08
CA ASP A 247 11.56 -7.77 6.02
C ASP A 247 13.00 -7.94 5.51
N GLU A 248 13.29 -9.06 4.83
CA GLU A 248 14.57 -9.34 4.20
C GLU A 248 14.85 -8.43 3.00
N LEU A 249 13.88 -8.25 2.11
CA LEU A 249 13.98 -7.36 0.95
C LEU A 249 14.15 -5.90 1.38
N GLU A 250 13.46 -5.47 2.43
CA GLU A 250 13.62 -4.12 2.99
C GLU A 250 15.01 -3.92 3.58
N ARG A 251 15.50 -4.86 4.38
CA ARG A 251 16.86 -4.79 4.92
C ARG A 251 17.88 -4.76 3.79
N ALA A 252 17.74 -5.61 2.77
CA ALA A 252 18.63 -5.65 1.62
C ALA A 252 18.61 -4.34 0.81
N ARG A 253 17.45 -3.66 0.73
CA ARG A 253 17.34 -2.31 0.15
C ARG A 253 18.11 -1.28 0.99
N GLN A 254 17.96 -1.32 2.31
CA GLN A 254 18.60 -0.39 3.25
C GLN A 254 20.14 -0.49 3.29
N GLU A 255 20.72 -1.66 2.97
CA GLU A 255 22.17 -1.86 2.85
C GLU A 255 22.85 -0.87 1.87
N ARG A 256 22.11 -0.32 0.90
CA ARG A 256 22.60 0.69 -0.05
C ARG A 256 22.74 2.10 0.53
N TYR A 257 22.10 2.36 1.66
CA TYR A 257 22.10 3.68 2.30
C TYR A 257 23.12 3.81 3.45
N ILE A 258 23.90 2.77 3.74
CA ILE A 258 24.83 2.78 4.87
C ILE A 258 26.05 3.67 4.60
N ARG A 259 26.68 3.51 3.43
CA ARG A 259 27.83 4.35 3.00
C ARG A 259 27.38 5.65 2.33
N THR A 260 26.19 5.63 1.75
CA THR A 260 25.57 6.78 1.08
C THR A 260 24.22 7.07 1.76
N PRO A 261 24.21 7.79 2.91
CA PRO A 261 22.97 8.10 3.62
C PRO A 261 21.96 8.81 2.71
N ALA A 262 20.68 8.48 2.88
CA ALA A 262 19.63 9.16 2.15
C ALA A 262 19.67 10.67 2.42
N THR A 263 19.63 11.47 1.36
CA THR A 263 19.60 12.93 1.43
C THR A 263 18.36 13.49 0.71
N CYS A 264 18.28 14.81 0.61
CA CYS A 264 17.21 15.55 -0.04
C CYS A 264 17.76 16.84 -0.65
N HIS A 265 16.98 17.51 -1.51
CA HIS A 265 17.37 18.82 -2.03
C HIS A 265 17.04 19.91 -1.01
N PHE A 266 17.95 20.88 -0.84
CA PHE A 266 17.72 22.05 -0.02
C PHE A 266 17.47 23.27 -0.90
N VAL A 267 16.25 23.79 -0.87
CA VAL A 267 15.75 24.83 -1.79
C VAL A 267 15.26 26.04 -1.02
N ARG A 268 15.23 27.22 -1.63
CA ARG A 268 14.67 28.43 -0.99
C ARG A 268 13.22 28.63 -1.39
N VAL A 269 12.42 29.18 -0.48
CA VAL A 269 11.08 29.67 -0.84
C VAL A 269 11.24 31.07 -1.38
N LYS A 270 11.10 31.23 -2.70
CA LYS A 270 11.27 32.50 -3.39
C LYS A 270 10.08 33.44 -3.17
N GLN A 271 8.86 32.91 -3.24
CA GLN A 271 7.65 33.71 -3.18
C GLN A 271 6.45 32.89 -2.70
N VAL A 272 5.51 33.55 -2.02
CA VAL A 272 4.20 32.98 -1.66
C VAL A 272 3.14 34.01 -2.02
N ASP A 273 2.33 33.71 -3.04
CA ASP A 273 1.25 34.58 -3.52
C ASP A 273 -0.09 34.05 -3.03
N ALA A 274 -0.94 34.91 -2.46
CA ALA A 274 -2.32 34.57 -2.19
C ALA A 274 -3.10 34.48 -3.52
N LEU A 275 -3.77 33.35 -3.75
CA LEU A 275 -4.66 33.14 -4.89
C LEU A 275 -6.13 33.40 -4.54
N THR A 276 -6.44 33.55 -3.25
CA THR A 276 -7.76 33.90 -2.75
C THR A 276 -7.72 35.20 -1.95
N GLY A 277 -8.82 35.95 -1.98
CA GLY A 277 -8.99 37.18 -1.20
C GLY A 277 -9.40 36.91 0.25
N GLU A 278 -9.56 37.98 1.03
CA GLU A 278 -10.02 37.90 2.43
C GLU A 278 -11.41 37.26 2.55
N GLY A 279 -11.64 36.48 3.61
CA GLY A 279 -12.91 35.78 3.87
C GLY A 279 -13.12 34.48 3.09
N VAL A 280 -12.22 34.13 2.17
CA VAL A 280 -12.20 32.86 1.42
C VAL A 280 -11.10 31.97 2.02
N PRO A 281 -11.34 30.66 2.24
CA PRO A 281 -10.28 29.69 2.55
C PRO A 281 -8.97 29.97 1.81
N PRO A 282 -7.84 30.08 2.55
CA PRO A 282 -6.60 30.55 1.97
C PRO A 282 -6.05 29.52 0.99
N VAL A 283 -5.81 29.93 -0.25
CA VAL A 283 -5.05 29.16 -1.25
C VAL A 283 -3.87 30.02 -1.69
N SER A 284 -2.69 29.42 -1.77
CA SER A 284 -1.47 30.15 -2.13
C SER A 284 -0.72 29.45 -3.26
N ARG A 285 -0.09 30.25 -4.13
CA ARG A 285 0.95 29.78 -5.04
C ARG A 285 2.29 29.94 -4.34
N VAL A 286 2.99 28.84 -4.12
CA VAL A 286 4.35 28.84 -3.55
C VAL A 286 5.35 28.64 -4.67
N VAL A 287 6.33 29.53 -4.78
CA VAL A 287 7.43 29.45 -5.75
C VAL A 287 8.70 29.08 -5.00
N LEU A 288 9.29 27.95 -5.38
CA LEU A 288 10.58 27.46 -4.88
C LEU A 288 11.67 27.83 -5.87
N ASP A 289 12.79 28.34 -5.35
CA ASP A 289 14.04 28.51 -6.09
C ASP A 289 14.85 27.21 -5.96
N THR A 290 14.96 26.52 -7.09
CA THR A 290 15.62 25.22 -7.24
C THR A 290 16.91 25.32 -8.06
N SER A 291 17.36 26.53 -8.43
CA SER A 291 18.58 26.74 -9.20
C SER A 291 19.81 26.11 -8.54
N GLY A 292 20.62 25.41 -9.33
CA GLY A 292 21.85 24.75 -8.86
C GLY A 292 21.64 23.58 -7.89
N THR A 293 20.40 23.09 -7.74
CA THR A 293 20.09 21.94 -6.87
C THR A 293 19.95 20.61 -7.62
N GLY A 294 19.93 20.64 -8.95
CA GLY A 294 19.76 19.47 -9.80
C GLY A 294 18.36 18.85 -9.76
N VAL A 295 17.36 19.58 -9.26
CA VAL A 295 15.97 19.10 -9.18
C VAL A 295 15.40 18.92 -10.58
N ARG A 296 14.88 17.71 -10.85
CA ARG A 296 14.17 17.34 -12.08
C ARG A 296 12.80 16.78 -11.75
N TYR A 297 11.80 17.11 -12.56
CA TYR A 297 10.44 16.59 -12.45
C TYR A 297 9.72 16.64 -13.80
N GLN A 298 8.62 15.89 -13.92
CA GLN A 298 7.75 15.85 -15.08
C GLN A 298 6.28 16.13 -14.73
N PRO A 299 5.40 16.40 -15.71
CA PRO A 299 3.98 16.59 -15.46
C PRO A 299 3.35 15.43 -14.69
N GLY A 300 2.57 15.75 -13.65
CA GLY A 300 2.04 14.78 -12.69
C GLY A 300 2.92 14.46 -11.48
N ASP A 301 4.19 14.87 -11.46
CA ASP A 301 5.06 14.69 -10.29
C ASP A 301 4.60 15.52 -9.07
N ARG A 302 5.05 15.07 -7.89
CA ARG A 302 4.79 15.71 -6.60
C ARG A 302 6.10 16.20 -5.97
N CYS A 303 6.01 17.30 -5.26
CA CYS A 303 7.05 17.80 -4.37
C CYS A 303 6.69 17.43 -2.92
N ALA A 304 7.50 16.58 -2.30
CA ALA A 304 7.42 16.26 -0.90
C ALA A 304 8.24 17.30 -0.12
N ILE A 305 7.62 18.00 0.82
CA ILE A 305 8.26 19.03 1.67
C ILE A 305 8.31 18.55 3.11
N LEU A 306 9.46 18.68 3.76
CA LEU A 306 9.62 18.36 5.17
C LEU A 306 9.29 19.59 6.02
N PRO A 307 8.11 19.67 6.67
CA PRO A 307 7.67 20.90 7.30
C PRO A 307 8.30 21.10 8.68
N GLU A 308 8.09 22.28 9.25
CA GLU A 308 8.45 22.61 10.62
C GLU A 308 7.25 23.13 11.39
N ASN A 309 7.22 22.87 12.70
CA ASN A 309 6.16 23.39 13.54
C ASN A 309 6.22 24.90 13.71
N ASP A 310 5.05 25.48 13.93
CA ASP A 310 4.88 26.88 14.28
C ASP A 310 5.70 27.22 15.54
N PRO A 311 6.50 28.30 15.54
CA PRO A 311 7.23 28.75 16.74
C PRO A 311 6.34 28.93 17.97
N GLU A 312 5.09 29.36 17.80
CA GLU A 312 4.11 29.49 18.88
C GLU A 312 3.65 28.14 19.41
N LEU A 313 3.43 27.14 18.53
CA LEU A 313 3.13 25.77 18.95
C LEU A 313 4.30 25.16 19.72
N VAL A 314 5.53 25.39 19.25
CA VAL A 314 6.75 24.95 19.95
C VAL A 314 6.85 25.65 21.31
N ARG A 315 6.58 26.95 21.40
CA ARG A 315 6.59 27.72 22.66
C ARG A 315 5.57 27.18 23.65
N LYS A 316 4.32 26.92 23.23
CA LYS A 316 3.28 26.29 24.06
C LYS A 316 3.73 24.93 24.58
N THR A 317 4.33 24.11 23.71
CA THR A 317 4.84 22.78 24.08
C THR A 317 6.00 22.84 25.06
N LEU A 318 6.95 23.76 24.88
CA LEU A 318 8.04 23.99 25.84
C LEU A 318 7.52 24.44 27.21
N SER A 319 6.51 25.32 27.22
CA SER A 319 5.85 25.75 28.45
C SER A 319 5.19 24.57 29.17
N ALA A 320 4.46 23.70 28.45
CA ALA A 320 3.85 22.50 29.01
C ALA A 320 4.90 21.51 29.55
N LEU A 321 6.05 21.39 28.88
CA LEU A 321 7.20 20.59 29.33
C LEU A 321 7.97 21.23 30.51
N ARG A 322 7.63 22.47 30.89
CA ARG A 322 8.32 23.27 31.91
C ARG A 322 9.83 23.39 31.63
N ALA A 323 10.17 23.59 30.36
CA ALA A 323 11.52 23.61 29.80
C ALA A 323 11.87 24.97 29.18
N THR A 324 13.17 25.25 29.07
CA THR A 324 13.74 26.46 28.45
C THR A 324 13.81 26.34 26.92
N GLY A 325 13.98 25.11 26.41
CA GLY A 325 14.19 24.77 25.01
C GLY A 325 15.65 24.56 24.62
N ASP A 326 16.60 24.94 25.49
CA ASP A 326 18.04 24.80 25.25
C ASP A 326 18.61 23.49 25.80
N GLU A 327 17.77 22.65 26.41
CA GLU A 327 18.17 21.35 26.94
C GLU A 327 18.75 20.47 25.82
N PRO A 328 19.95 19.88 26.01
CA PRO A 328 20.55 19.01 25.02
C PRO A 328 19.88 17.63 25.04
N ILE A 329 19.30 17.23 23.91
CA ILE A 329 18.64 15.94 23.74
C ILE A 329 19.48 15.03 22.85
N PRO A 330 20.09 13.97 23.39
CA PRO A 330 20.79 12.97 22.58
C PRO A 330 19.81 12.22 21.67
N LEU A 331 20.18 12.07 20.40
CA LEU A 331 19.33 11.47 19.38
C LEU A 331 19.46 9.94 19.32
N ASN A 332 18.32 9.26 19.19
CA ASN A 332 18.26 7.84 18.83
C ASN A 332 18.48 7.66 17.30
N ALA A 333 18.59 6.41 16.83
CA ALA A 333 18.87 6.13 15.41
C ALA A 333 17.86 6.79 14.46
N VAL A 334 16.56 6.69 14.77
CA VAL A 334 15.48 7.28 13.97
C VAL A 334 15.63 8.80 13.84
N TRP A 335 15.95 9.48 14.94
CA TRP A 335 16.17 10.92 14.95
C TRP A 335 17.46 11.35 14.25
N ARG A 336 18.53 10.54 14.30
CA ARG A 336 19.77 10.83 13.56
C ARG A 336 19.52 10.80 12.04
N THR A 337 18.81 9.79 11.56
CA THR A 337 18.39 9.73 10.14
C THR A 337 17.51 10.92 9.77
N ALA A 338 16.58 11.32 10.63
CA ALA A 338 15.73 12.48 10.35
C ALA A 338 16.49 13.81 10.36
N ALA A 339 17.45 13.98 11.27
CA ALA A 339 18.30 15.18 11.33
C ALA A 339 19.18 15.33 10.08
N GLN A 340 19.63 14.21 9.48
CA GLN A 340 20.35 14.21 8.19
C GLN A 340 19.56 14.87 7.06
N LEU A 341 18.23 14.89 7.15
CA LEU A 341 17.34 15.47 6.14
C LEU A 341 17.02 16.95 6.42
N ARG A 342 17.66 17.59 7.41
CA ARG A 342 17.45 19.01 7.78
C ARG A 342 18.69 19.81 7.46
N ASP A 343 18.50 20.96 6.80
CA ASP A 343 19.60 21.83 6.41
C ASP A 343 20.38 22.32 7.65
N GLY A 344 21.68 22.08 7.68
CA GLY A 344 22.57 22.46 8.78
C GLY A 344 22.56 21.50 9.98
N TYR A 345 21.89 20.35 9.91
CA TYR A 345 21.85 19.34 10.97
C TYR A 345 22.36 17.96 10.52
N GLN A 346 22.99 17.88 9.36
CA GLN A 346 23.66 16.68 8.89
C GLN A 346 24.71 16.22 9.93
N GLY A 347 24.66 14.96 10.33
CA GLY A 347 25.54 14.41 11.37
C GLY A 347 25.22 14.80 12.82
N ALA A 348 24.11 15.50 13.08
CA ALA A 348 23.74 15.88 14.45
C ALA A 348 23.50 14.64 15.34
N LEU A 349 24.23 14.58 16.45
CA LEU A 349 24.06 13.55 17.49
C LEU A 349 23.19 14.04 18.66
N VAL A 350 23.06 15.36 18.79
CA VAL A 350 22.31 16.05 19.84
C VAL A 350 21.56 17.21 19.19
N LEU A 351 20.31 17.43 19.60
CA LEU A 351 19.55 18.65 19.27
C LEU A 351 19.13 19.35 20.56
N SER A 352 18.91 20.67 20.50
CA SER A 352 18.17 21.32 21.58
C SER A 352 16.72 20.86 21.57
N LEU A 353 16.08 20.81 22.74
CA LEU A 353 14.67 20.42 22.85
C LEU A 353 13.77 21.26 21.93
N ARG A 354 14.05 22.56 21.79
CA ARG A 354 13.35 23.44 20.85
C ARG A 354 13.43 22.91 19.41
N ARG A 355 14.63 22.54 18.93
CA ARG A 355 14.82 22.04 17.56
C ARG A 355 14.16 20.68 17.37
N LEU A 356 14.23 19.80 18.36
CA LEU A 356 13.51 18.53 18.34
C LEU A 356 11.99 18.74 18.19
N LEU A 357 11.40 19.68 18.93
CA LEU A 357 9.97 20.01 18.80
C LEU A 357 9.64 20.73 17.49
N THR A 358 10.54 21.57 16.97
CA THR A 358 10.39 22.18 15.64
C THR A 358 10.33 21.12 14.54
N PHE A 359 11.17 20.08 14.63
CA PHE A 359 11.30 19.04 13.62
C PHE A 359 10.46 17.80 13.87
N GLY A 360 9.74 17.74 15.00
CA GLY A 360 9.04 16.55 15.48
C GLY A 360 7.54 16.63 15.28
N ARG A 361 6.87 15.47 15.19
CA ARG A 361 5.43 15.39 15.07
C ARG A 361 4.76 15.61 16.43
N ILE A 362 4.36 16.86 16.69
CA ILE A 362 3.66 17.28 17.92
C ILE A 362 2.17 17.54 17.71
N ARG A 363 1.65 17.31 16.50
CA ARG A 363 0.23 17.37 16.15
C ARG A 363 -0.13 16.55 14.90
N PRO A 364 -1.38 16.05 14.79
CA PRO A 364 -2.22 15.67 15.93
C PRO A 364 -1.54 14.54 16.73
N MET A 365 -1.99 14.29 17.96
CA MET A 365 -1.44 13.19 18.77
C MET A 365 -1.79 11.83 18.18
N ALA A 366 -0.75 11.04 17.92
CA ALA A 366 -0.90 9.69 17.40
C ALA A 366 -1.23 8.70 18.53
N ARG A 367 -2.10 7.74 18.24
CA ARG A 367 -2.58 6.74 19.21
C ARG A 367 -1.47 5.96 19.90
N ASN A 368 -0.45 5.55 19.15
CA ASN A 368 0.70 4.84 19.71
C ASN A 368 1.46 5.72 20.74
N ILE A 369 1.61 7.01 20.48
CA ILE A 369 2.22 7.96 21.41
C ILE A 369 1.35 8.15 22.65
N ALA A 370 0.04 8.34 22.47
CA ALA A 370 -0.91 8.42 23.57
C ALA A 370 -0.89 7.15 24.45
N LYS A 371 -0.77 5.95 23.87
CA LYS A 371 -0.58 4.70 24.62
C LYS A 371 0.72 4.64 25.41
N ILE A 372 1.83 5.15 24.85
CA ILE A 372 3.10 5.23 25.59
C ILE A 372 2.95 6.21 26.76
N LEU A 373 2.34 7.38 26.55
CA LEU A 373 2.05 8.34 27.61
C LEU A 373 1.15 7.74 28.70
N LEU A 374 0.12 6.98 28.32
CA LEU A 374 -0.75 6.30 29.29
C LEU A 374 0.06 5.29 30.13
N ALA A 375 0.93 4.49 29.51
CA ALA A 375 1.75 3.53 30.22
C ALA A 375 2.76 4.19 31.19
N VAL A 376 3.21 5.42 30.89
CA VAL A 376 4.14 6.19 31.73
C VAL A 376 3.43 6.95 32.85
N THR A 377 2.21 7.45 32.59
CA THR A 377 1.50 8.35 33.50
C THR A 377 0.40 7.66 34.32
N ASN A 378 -0.15 6.55 33.82
CA ASN A 378 -1.35 5.89 34.34
C ASN A 378 -2.53 6.87 34.54
N ASN A 379 -2.64 7.89 33.69
CA ASN A 379 -3.63 8.95 33.82
C ASN A 379 -5.02 8.50 33.32
N GLU A 380 -6.04 8.61 34.18
CA GLU A 380 -7.41 8.16 33.88
C GLU A 380 -8.07 8.98 32.75
N SER A 381 -7.83 10.29 32.68
CA SER A 381 -8.38 11.12 31.62
C SER A 381 -7.81 10.75 30.25
N LEU A 382 -6.51 10.49 30.16
CA LEU A 382 -5.87 9.97 28.94
C LEU A 382 -6.38 8.56 28.60
N HIS A 383 -6.67 7.73 29.59
CA HIS A 383 -7.34 6.44 29.36
C HIS A 383 -8.69 6.65 28.67
N LYS A 384 -9.54 7.55 29.19
CA LYS A 384 -10.85 7.89 28.60
C LYS A 384 -10.72 8.46 27.18
N ILE A 385 -9.73 9.32 26.92
CA ILE A 385 -9.43 9.83 25.57
C ILE A 385 -9.10 8.69 24.60
N LEU A 386 -8.23 7.75 25.01
CA LEU A 386 -7.86 6.59 24.21
C LEU A 386 -9.04 5.63 23.98
N GLU A 387 -9.89 5.45 24.99
CA GLU A 387 -11.13 4.67 24.87
C GLU A 387 -12.09 5.29 23.86
N ALA A 388 -12.26 6.62 23.92
CA ALA A 388 -13.09 7.39 23.02
C ALA A 388 -12.45 7.60 21.62
N ARG A 389 -11.18 7.21 21.40
CA ARG A 389 -10.43 7.49 20.15
C ARG A 389 -10.29 8.99 19.81
N ALA A 390 -10.29 9.85 20.82
CA ALA A 390 -10.25 11.30 20.63
C ALA A 390 -8.82 11.88 20.64
N GLU A 391 -7.77 11.04 20.65
CA GLU A 391 -6.37 11.49 20.74
C GLU A 391 -5.96 12.45 19.62
N ASP A 392 -6.52 12.32 18.42
CA ASP A 392 -6.20 13.16 17.27
C ASP A 392 -6.75 14.59 17.36
N GLN A 393 -7.64 14.85 18.31
CA GLN A 393 -8.13 16.19 18.64
C GLN A 393 -7.16 17.00 19.51
N TRP A 394 -6.15 16.32 20.08
CA TRP A 394 -5.17 16.91 20.98
C TRP A 394 -3.85 17.19 20.24
N GLU A 395 -3.18 18.27 20.65
CA GLU A 395 -1.78 18.51 20.33
C GLU A 395 -0.91 18.00 21.49
N LEU A 396 0.42 18.06 21.40
CA LEU A 396 1.24 17.58 22.50
C LEU A 396 1.11 18.48 23.75
N TRP A 397 1.05 19.78 23.58
CA TRP A 397 1.10 20.74 24.68
C TRP A 397 -0.14 20.71 25.59
N ASP A 398 -1.34 20.58 25.01
CA ASP A 398 -2.59 20.54 25.76
C ASP A 398 -2.75 19.20 26.46
N LEU A 399 -2.35 18.11 25.81
CA LEU A 399 -2.32 16.80 26.46
C LEU A 399 -1.32 16.78 27.63
N LEU A 400 -0.14 17.38 27.47
CA LEU A 400 0.83 17.49 28.57
C LEU A 400 0.32 18.33 29.74
N ASN A 401 -0.46 19.39 29.49
CA ASN A 401 -1.09 20.17 30.54
C ASN A 401 -2.13 19.34 31.31
N LEU A 402 -2.99 18.61 30.59
CA LEU A 402 -3.95 17.68 31.19
C LEU A 402 -3.25 16.62 32.06
N LEU A 403 -2.14 16.07 31.59
CA LEU A 403 -1.36 15.11 32.36
C LEU A 403 -0.73 15.76 33.62
N ALA A 404 -0.26 17.00 33.50
CA ALA A 404 0.32 17.74 34.61
C ALA A 404 -0.70 18.09 35.70
N GLU A 405 -1.94 18.43 35.31
CA GLU A 405 -3.07 18.60 36.23
C GLU A 405 -3.40 17.28 36.96
N GLY A 406 -3.27 16.15 36.25
CA GLY A 406 -3.35 14.80 36.83
C GLY A 406 -2.13 14.36 37.65
N GLY A 407 -1.23 15.27 38.02
CA GLY A 407 -0.09 15.00 38.91
C GLY A 407 1.18 14.48 38.22
N PHE A 408 1.19 14.32 36.90
CA PHE A 408 2.41 13.96 36.17
C PHE A 408 3.40 15.14 36.16
N ASN A 409 4.70 14.86 36.19
CA ASN A 409 5.74 15.88 36.02
C ASN A 409 6.33 15.80 34.59
N PRO A 410 5.97 16.72 33.67
CA PRO A 410 6.45 16.68 32.28
C PRO A 410 7.97 16.79 32.13
N ARG A 411 8.69 17.28 33.15
CA ARG A 411 10.16 17.36 33.12
C ARG A 411 10.83 16.00 33.03
N ARG A 412 10.15 14.93 33.44
CA ARG A 412 10.68 13.56 33.29
C ARG A 412 10.99 13.21 31.84
N LEU A 413 10.20 13.71 30.89
CA LEU A 413 10.29 13.31 29.49
C LEU A 413 11.63 13.69 28.84
N TRP A 414 12.15 14.88 29.15
CA TRP A 414 13.43 15.36 28.61
C TRP A 414 14.62 15.14 29.55
N LYS A 415 14.38 14.74 30.82
CA LYS A 415 15.43 14.32 31.76
C LYS A 415 15.74 12.83 31.73
N ALA A 416 14.83 12.02 31.19
CA ALA A 416 15.03 10.61 30.96
C ALA A 416 16.30 10.36 30.13
N LYS A 417 16.86 9.16 30.22
CA LYS A 417 18.03 8.76 29.43
C LYS A 417 17.60 8.18 28.07
N PRO A 418 18.42 8.32 27.02
CA PRO A 418 18.17 7.65 25.74
C PRO A 418 17.93 6.14 25.91
N GLY A 419 16.83 5.64 25.37
CA GLY A 419 16.43 4.23 25.48
C GLY A 419 15.35 3.97 26.54
N GLU A 420 15.21 4.85 27.54
CA GLU A 420 14.10 4.77 28.50
C GLU A 420 12.76 5.02 27.80
N ARG A 421 11.70 4.33 28.26
CA ARG A 421 10.38 4.37 27.61
C ARG A 421 9.79 5.77 27.54
N GLU A 422 10.07 6.60 28.54
CA GLU A 422 9.57 7.97 28.70
C GLU A 422 10.45 9.04 28.04
N HIS A 423 11.56 8.67 27.41
CA HIS A 423 12.43 9.62 26.73
C HIS A 423 11.72 10.35 25.59
N ILE A 424 11.90 11.68 25.50
CA ILE A 424 11.18 12.54 24.56
C ILE A 424 11.33 12.10 23.09
N THR A 425 12.47 11.53 22.68
CA THR A 425 12.68 11.03 21.30
C THR A 425 11.83 9.80 20.94
N ARG A 426 11.20 9.14 21.93
CA ARG A 426 10.21 8.07 21.72
C ARG A 426 8.78 8.58 21.68
N LEU A 427 8.53 9.72 22.34
CA LEU A 427 7.20 10.35 22.44
C LEU A 427 6.94 11.36 21.34
N VAL A 428 8.01 11.98 20.82
CA VAL A 428 7.96 12.89 19.68
C VAL A 428 8.71 12.21 18.53
N PRO A 429 8.01 11.50 17.63
CA PRO A 429 8.60 11.02 16.40
C PRO A 429 9.07 12.19 15.52
N PRO A 430 10.07 12.00 14.65
CA PRO A 430 10.39 13.02 13.64
C PRO A 430 9.20 13.29 12.73
N GLU A 431 9.13 14.52 12.21
CA GLU A 431 8.14 14.90 11.23
C GLU A 431 8.43 14.26 9.86
N SER A 432 7.39 13.91 9.09
CA SER A 432 7.52 13.28 7.76
C SER A 432 7.39 14.28 6.59
N PHE A 433 7.75 13.88 5.37
CA PHE A 433 7.47 14.70 4.19
C PHE A 433 5.96 14.81 3.92
N ARG A 434 5.50 15.98 3.45
CA ARG A 434 4.14 16.26 2.98
C ARG A 434 4.16 16.48 1.48
N THR A 435 3.34 15.74 0.75
CA THR A 435 3.31 15.77 -0.72
C THR A 435 2.36 16.83 -1.24
N TYR A 436 2.81 17.60 -2.22
CA TYR A 436 2.01 18.56 -2.97
C TYR A 436 2.26 18.36 -4.46
N SER A 437 1.21 18.32 -5.29
CA SER A 437 1.38 18.21 -6.74
C SER A 437 2.09 19.45 -7.28
N ILE A 438 3.04 19.23 -8.18
CA ILE A 438 3.76 20.32 -8.84
C ILE A 438 2.82 21.00 -9.83
N SER A 439 2.76 22.34 -9.83
CA SER A 439 1.86 23.13 -10.67
C SER A 439 2.55 24.00 -11.70
N SER A 440 3.80 23.67 -12.02
CA SER A 440 4.60 24.22 -13.12
C SER A 440 5.21 23.11 -13.97
N VAL A 441 5.59 23.44 -15.21
CA VAL A 441 6.48 22.61 -16.04
C VAL A 441 7.94 22.96 -15.79
N MET A 442 8.85 22.05 -16.11
CA MET A 442 10.29 22.32 -16.13
C MET A 442 10.65 23.04 -17.44
N ALA A 443 11.52 24.06 -17.38
CA ALA A 443 11.89 24.85 -18.57
C ALA A 443 12.99 24.16 -19.40
N ASP A 444 14.02 23.65 -18.74
CA ASP A 444 15.20 23.02 -19.33
C ASP A 444 15.45 21.63 -18.72
N ASP A 445 16.68 21.11 -18.79
CA ASP A 445 17.05 19.81 -18.20
C ASP A 445 16.99 19.78 -16.66
N ALA A 446 17.07 20.93 -15.99
CA ALA A 446 16.89 21.05 -14.55
C ALA A 446 15.98 22.22 -14.24
N ALA A 447 15.20 22.10 -13.17
CA ALA A 447 14.32 23.18 -12.75
C ALA A 447 15.10 24.26 -12.02
N ASP A 448 15.06 25.48 -12.52
CA ASP A 448 15.47 26.67 -11.75
C ASP A 448 14.37 27.12 -10.79
N GLN A 449 13.11 26.86 -11.14
CA GLN A 449 11.96 27.19 -10.31
C GLN A 449 10.91 26.09 -10.36
N MET A 450 10.21 25.95 -9.24
CA MET A 450 9.08 25.04 -9.09
C MET A 450 7.92 25.80 -8.44
N GLN A 451 6.71 25.59 -8.95
CA GLN A 451 5.50 26.18 -8.38
C GLN A 451 4.60 25.10 -7.79
N LEU A 452 3.99 25.41 -6.65
CA LEU A 452 3.00 24.58 -5.97
C LEU A 452 1.73 25.39 -5.74
N THR A 453 0.58 24.72 -5.75
CA THR A 453 -0.72 25.31 -5.40
C THR A 453 -1.21 24.69 -4.10
N ILE A 454 -1.19 25.45 -3.02
CA ILE A 454 -1.33 24.95 -1.65
C ILE A 454 -2.63 25.46 -1.02
N GLY A 455 -3.48 24.53 -0.57
CA GLY A 455 -4.63 24.87 0.27
C GLY A 455 -4.22 24.99 1.75
N GLY A 456 -4.57 26.11 2.38
CA GLY A 456 -4.37 26.33 3.80
C GLY A 456 -5.34 25.51 4.64
N LEU A 457 -4.82 24.55 5.40
CA LEU A 457 -5.64 23.68 6.24
C LEU A 457 -5.86 24.34 7.60
N HIS A 458 -7.10 24.78 7.82
CA HIS A 458 -7.60 25.20 9.13
C HIS A 458 -8.86 24.40 9.43
N TYR A 459 -8.98 23.90 10.65
CA TYR A 459 -10.14 23.14 11.09
C TYR A 459 -10.38 23.36 12.57
N GLN A 460 -11.62 23.19 13.02
CA GLN A 460 -11.96 23.21 14.43
C GLN A 460 -12.19 21.77 14.90
N THR A 461 -11.56 21.37 15.99
CA THR A 461 -11.90 20.11 16.66
C THR A 461 -13.29 20.21 17.26
N GLN A 462 -13.98 19.08 17.42
CA GLN A 462 -15.31 19.05 18.01
C GLN A 462 -15.23 19.12 19.54
N GLU A 463 -16.24 19.69 20.17
CA GLU A 463 -16.44 19.57 21.62
C GLU A 463 -16.97 18.17 21.92
N THR A 464 -16.33 17.42 22.83
CA THR A 464 -16.78 16.08 23.24
C THR A 464 -16.64 15.90 24.75
N PRO A 465 -17.16 14.82 25.37
CA PRO A 465 -16.95 14.57 26.80
C PRO A 465 -15.47 14.42 27.22
N VAL A 466 -14.56 14.21 26.26
CA VAL A 466 -13.13 13.97 26.50
C VAL A 466 -12.22 14.91 25.68
N SER A 467 -12.76 15.93 25.02
CA SER A 467 -12.00 16.92 24.23
C SER A 467 -12.77 18.24 24.12
N HIS A 468 -12.07 19.32 23.82
CA HIS A 468 -12.68 20.64 23.64
C HIS A 468 -12.54 21.12 22.20
N ALA A 469 -13.42 22.04 21.81
CA ALA A 469 -13.36 22.70 20.51
C ALA A 469 -12.15 23.65 20.46
N ALA A 470 -11.24 23.38 19.52
CA ALA A 470 -10.03 24.16 19.34
C ALA A 470 -9.75 24.37 17.85
N LEU A 471 -9.41 25.60 17.47
CA LEU A 471 -8.96 25.90 16.12
C LEU A 471 -7.54 25.35 15.93
N ARG A 472 -7.37 24.47 14.94
CA ARG A 472 -6.11 23.84 14.58
C ARG A 472 -5.70 24.23 13.17
N THR A 473 -4.41 24.13 12.91
CA THR A 473 -3.79 24.45 11.62
C THR A 473 -2.96 23.26 11.16
N GLY A 474 -2.94 22.98 9.86
CA GLY A 474 -2.08 21.94 9.30
C GLY A 474 -0.59 22.27 9.45
N THR A 475 0.26 21.28 9.77
CA THR A 475 1.72 21.47 9.86
C THR A 475 2.33 21.89 8.54
N GLY A 476 2.04 21.19 7.44
CA GLY A 476 2.62 21.48 6.12
C GLY A 476 2.15 22.81 5.52
N SER A 477 0.82 22.99 5.38
CA SER A 477 0.26 24.19 4.77
C SER A 477 0.47 25.45 5.63
N GLY A 478 0.40 25.33 6.96
CA GLY A 478 0.73 26.43 7.87
C GLY A 478 2.22 26.80 7.86
N PHE A 479 3.12 25.84 7.65
CA PHE A 479 4.55 26.12 7.46
C PHE A 479 4.78 26.91 6.18
N LEU A 480 4.22 26.47 5.05
CA LEU A 480 4.40 27.12 3.74
C LEU A 480 3.74 28.48 3.64
N SER A 481 2.62 28.73 4.31
CA SER A 481 1.97 30.04 4.28
C SER A 481 2.75 31.13 5.02
N ARG A 482 3.56 30.75 6.03
CA ARG A 482 4.31 31.70 6.87
C ARG A 482 5.78 31.83 6.50
N ILE A 483 6.34 30.85 5.79
CA ILE A 483 7.80 30.80 5.61
C ILE A 483 8.35 32.04 4.88
N ALA A 484 7.61 32.58 3.91
CA ALA A 484 7.99 33.80 3.19
C ALA A 484 7.93 35.07 4.04
N THR A 485 7.13 35.09 5.12
CA THR A 485 6.98 36.25 6.02
C THR A 485 7.86 36.14 7.28
N SER A 486 8.62 35.06 7.42
CA SER A 486 9.48 34.84 8.58
C SER A 486 10.79 35.62 8.52
N SER A 487 11.27 36.13 9.66
CA SER A 487 12.56 36.82 9.73
C SER A 487 13.70 35.89 9.27
N GLY A 488 14.49 36.32 8.28
CA GLY A 488 15.56 35.53 7.68
C GLY A 488 15.12 34.62 6.51
N ALA A 489 13.88 34.76 6.01
CA ALA A 489 13.31 33.98 4.90
C ALA A 489 14.23 33.91 3.67
N GLU A 490 14.95 35.00 3.33
CA GLU A 490 15.84 35.07 2.16
C GLU A 490 17.02 34.08 2.22
N SER A 491 17.45 33.70 3.42
CA SER A 491 18.58 32.78 3.65
C SER A 491 18.16 31.35 3.98
N ARG A 492 16.88 31.12 4.26
CA ARG A 492 16.41 29.86 4.82
C ARG A 492 16.08 28.86 3.71
N ARG A 493 16.72 27.68 3.74
CA ARG A 493 16.39 26.56 2.87
C ARG A 493 15.44 25.57 3.53
N ILE A 494 14.65 24.89 2.71
CA ILE A 494 13.75 23.80 3.09
C ILE A 494 14.15 22.52 2.38
N SER A 495 13.83 21.40 3.01
CA SER A 495 14.11 20.07 2.47
C SER A 495 12.98 19.59 1.58
N ILE A 496 13.31 19.19 0.35
CA ILE A 496 12.36 18.63 -0.60
C ILE A 496 12.82 17.30 -1.22
N LYS A 497 11.85 16.49 -1.63
CA LYS A 497 12.03 15.31 -2.49
C LYS A 497 11.04 15.35 -3.64
N ILE A 498 11.45 14.87 -4.81
CA ILE A 498 10.54 14.66 -5.94
C ILE A 498 10.00 13.24 -5.87
N ILE A 499 8.68 13.11 -5.98
CA ILE A 499 7.99 11.83 -5.98
C ILE A 499 7.26 11.71 -7.30
N HIS A 500 7.56 10.64 -8.03
CA HIS A 500 6.85 10.26 -9.23
C HIS A 500 5.69 9.30 -8.89
N PRO A 501 4.42 9.72 -9.06
CA PRO A 501 3.29 8.81 -8.87
C PRO A 501 3.22 7.83 -10.06
N PRO A 502 3.28 6.51 -9.83
CA PRO A 502 3.46 5.50 -10.90
C PRO A 502 2.44 5.53 -12.04
N ARG A 503 1.24 6.05 -11.78
CA ARG A 503 0.10 6.00 -12.70
C ARG A 503 -0.47 7.38 -13.03
N PHE A 504 0.08 8.45 -12.47
CA PHE A 504 -0.46 9.80 -12.65
C PHE A 504 0.44 10.62 -13.56
N SER A 505 0.60 10.16 -14.80
CA SER A 505 1.46 10.77 -15.82
C SER A 505 0.71 10.90 -17.14
N LEU A 506 1.13 11.84 -17.98
CA LEU A 506 0.55 12.02 -19.30
C LEU A 506 0.69 10.75 -20.17
N PRO A 507 -0.24 10.51 -21.11
CA PRO A 507 -0.14 9.38 -22.02
C PRO A 507 1.12 9.51 -22.89
N ALA A 508 1.80 8.39 -23.13
CA ALA A 508 2.98 8.34 -23.99
C ALA A 508 2.69 8.76 -25.44
N ASP A 509 1.47 8.49 -25.91
CA ASP A 509 0.95 8.97 -27.20
C ASP A 509 0.31 10.36 -27.00
N PRO A 510 0.94 11.44 -27.50
CA PRO A 510 0.45 12.79 -27.28
C PRO A 510 -0.90 13.05 -27.96
N HIS A 511 -1.29 12.27 -28.97
CA HIS A 511 -2.56 12.41 -29.69
C HIS A 511 -3.77 11.91 -28.90
N ARG A 512 -3.56 11.18 -27.80
CA ARG A 512 -4.64 10.70 -26.94
C ARG A 512 -5.36 11.88 -26.26
N PRO A 513 -6.70 11.92 -26.29
CA PRO A 513 -7.45 12.90 -25.52
C PRO A 513 -7.27 12.72 -24.01
N VAL A 514 -7.33 13.82 -23.27
CA VAL A 514 -7.20 13.85 -21.81
C VAL A 514 -8.35 14.64 -21.19
N VAL A 515 -8.97 14.07 -20.17
CA VAL A 515 -10.06 14.68 -19.39
C VAL A 515 -9.63 14.82 -17.94
N MET A 516 -9.71 16.01 -17.38
CA MET A 516 -9.21 16.35 -16.05
C MET A 516 -10.34 16.90 -15.18
N PHE A 517 -10.57 16.29 -14.02
CA PHE A 517 -11.57 16.69 -13.05
C PHE A 517 -10.88 17.27 -11.81
N ALA A 518 -10.99 18.58 -11.62
CA ALA A 518 -10.30 19.35 -10.58
C ALA A 518 -11.28 19.81 -9.49
N GLY A 519 -11.04 19.42 -8.24
CA GLY A 519 -11.74 19.95 -7.08
C GLY A 519 -10.88 20.94 -6.28
N GLY A 520 -11.18 22.23 -6.35
CA GLY A 520 -10.42 23.28 -5.64
C GLY A 520 -8.92 23.26 -5.98
N THR A 521 -8.07 23.03 -4.98
CA THR A 521 -6.60 22.93 -5.19
C THR A 521 -6.16 21.69 -5.98
N GLY A 522 -7.08 20.76 -6.27
CA GLY A 522 -6.86 19.68 -7.25
C GLY A 522 -6.57 20.17 -8.67
N ILE A 523 -6.63 21.48 -8.93
CA ILE A 523 -6.13 22.09 -10.17
C ILE A 523 -4.61 22.02 -10.33
N ALA A 524 -3.87 21.81 -9.23
CA ALA A 524 -2.40 21.86 -9.20
C ALA A 524 -1.72 20.99 -10.28
N PRO A 525 -1.95 19.67 -10.36
CA PRO A 525 -1.31 18.86 -11.40
C PRO A 525 -1.83 19.21 -12.80
N PHE A 526 -3.11 19.57 -12.96
CA PHE A 526 -3.66 19.85 -14.29
C PHE A 526 -3.11 21.12 -14.91
N ARG A 527 -2.68 22.09 -14.09
CA ARG A 527 -1.94 23.25 -14.59
C ARG A 527 -0.64 22.84 -15.27
N ASN A 528 0.16 21.95 -14.67
CA ASN A 528 1.40 21.52 -15.31
C ASN A 528 1.15 20.60 -16.52
N MET A 529 0.16 19.71 -16.44
CA MET A 529 -0.20 18.80 -17.53
C MET A 529 -0.69 19.57 -18.77
N LEU A 530 -1.58 20.56 -18.58
CA LEU A 530 -2.07 21.39 -19.67
C LEU A 530 -0.96 22.25 -20.28
N GLN A 531 -0.08 22.84 -19.47
CA GLN A 531 1.07 23.60 -19.97
C GLN A 531 2.01 22.72 -20.82
N ALA A 532 2.32 21.51 -20.34
CA ALA A 532 3.16 20.57 -21.07
C ALA A 532 2.52 20.11 -22.39
N ARG A 533 1.23 19.78 -22.36
CA ARG A 533 0.50 19.35 -23.56
C ARG A 533 0.33 20.47 -24.57
N ALA A 534 -0.01 21.68 -24.14
CA ALA A 534 -0.20 22.82 -25.03
C ALA A 534 1.09 23.24 -25.75
N ALA A 535 2.27 22.88 -25.22
CA ALA A 535 3.57 23.08 -25.84
C ALA A 535 3.93 21.98 -26.86
N GLN A 536 3.25 20.83 -26.85
CA GLN A 536 3.52 19.71 -27.76
C GLN A 536 2.72 19.83 -29.06
N PRO A 537 3.37 19.79 -30.24
CA PRO A 537 2.68 19.78 -31.52
C PRO A 537 1.78 18.53 -31.66
N GLY A 538 0.57 18.72 -32.18
CA GLY A 538 -0.37 17.62 -32.42
C GLY A 538 -0.98 17.01 -31.16
N CYS A 539 -0.93 17.70 -30.01
CA CYS A 539 -1.56 17.20 -28.79
C CYS A 539 -3.04 16.90 -29.02
N GLY A 540 -3.49 15.76 -28.48
CA GLY A 540 -4.90 15.40 -28.46
C GLY A 540 -5.73 16.37 -27.61
N GLU A 541 -7.03 16.31 -27.80
CA GLU A 541 -8.03 17.14 -27.15
C GLU A 541 -7.91 17.16 -25.62
N ASN A 542 -8.08 18.33 -25.00
CA ASN A 542 -7.95 18.53 -23.55
C ASN A 542 -9.26 19.03 -22.96
N TRP A 543 -9.75 18.36 -21.93
CA TRP A 543 -10.93 18.76 -21.17
C TRP A 543 -10.56 19.05 -19.71
N LEU A 544 -11.07 20.15 -19.16
CA LEU A 544 -10.96 20.49 -17.75
C LEU A 544 -12.36 20.73 -17.16
N PHE A 545 -12.71 19.96 -16.15
CA PHE A 545 -13.92 20.10 -15.33
C PHE A 545 -13.51 20.61 -13.95
N PHE A 546 -13.76 21.88 -13.64
CA PHE A 546 -13.29 22.53 -12.42
C PHE A 546 -14.45 22.83 -11.44
N GLY A 547 -14.54 22.06 -10.36
CA GLY A 547 -15.46 22.31 -9.25
C GLY A 547 -14.85 23.20 -8.19
N THR A 548 -15.52 24.30 -7.87
CA THR A 548 -15.11 25.25 -6.82
C THR A 548 -16.32 25.86 -6.09
N ARG A 549 -16.12 26.73 -5.08
CA ARG A 549 -17.27 27.32 -4.35
C ARG A 549 -17.76 28.57 -5.03
N THR A 550 -16.87 29.49 -5.36
CA THR A 550 -17.19 30.77 -6.03
C THR A 550 -16.28 31.02 -7.23
N ARG A 551 -16.66 31.93 -8.12
CA ARG A 551 -15.86 32.32 -9.30
C ARG A 551 -14.48 32.86 -8.95
N SER A 552 -14.33 33.48 -7.77
CA SER A 552 -13.04 33.98 -7.25
C SER A 552 -12.04 32.86 -6.94
N GLU A 553 -12.51 31.62 -6.77
CA GLU A 553 -11.67 30.44 -6.55
C GLU A 553 -11.42 29.65 -7.85
N LEU A 554 -11.90 30.13 -9.00
CA LEU A 554 -11.47 29.62 -10.29
C LEU A 554 -10.04 30.13 -10.55
N HIS A 555 -9.04 29.45 -9.98
CA HIS A 555 -7.64 29.88 -10.04
C HIS A 555 -7.10 29.86 -11.48
N TYR A 556 -6.12 30.73 -11.76
CA TYR A 556 -5.38 30.77 -13.04
C TYR A 556 -6.22 31.12 -14.29
N GLN A 557 -7.29 31.91 -14.14
CA GLN A 557 -8.21 32.30 -15.23
C GLN A 557 -7.51 32.76 -16.52
N VAL A 558 -6.50 33.62 -16.38
CA VAL A 558 -5.72 34.16 -17.53
C VAL A 558 -5.03 33.04 -18.32
N GLU A 559 -4.58 31.97 -17.66
CA GLU A 559 -3.97 30.83 -18.34
C GLU A 559 -5.02 30.03 -19.12
N TRP A 560 -6.20 29.82 -18.53
CA TRP A 560 -7.31 29.13 -19.19
C TRP A 560 -7.84 29.89 -20.39
N GLU A 561 -8.03 31.21 -20.29
CA GLU A 561 -8.45 32.05 -21.43
C GLU A 561 -7.47 31.99 -22.59
N ARG A 562 -6.16 31.91 -22.34
CA ARG A 562 -5.16 31.76 -23.40
C ARG A 562 -5.28 30.41 -24.11
N LEU A 563 -5.56 29.33 -23.38
CA LEU A 563 -5.75 28.01 -23.98
C LEU A 563 -7.08 27.91 -24.74
N LEU A 564 -8.15 28.49 -24.20
CA LEU A 564 -9.46 28.59 -24.87
C LEU A 564 -9.35 29.39 -26.18
N ALA A 565 -8.65 30.52 -26.18
CA ALA A 565 -8.44 31.35 -27.37
C ALA A 565 -7.64 30.66 -28.48
N ARG A 566 -6.89 29.60 -28.14
CA ARG A 566 -6.10 28.78 -29.08
C ARG A 566 -6.79 27.46 -29.45
N ASP A 567 -8.01 27.24 -28.97
CA ASP A 567 -8.74 25.98 -29.13
C ASP A 567 -7.98 24.76 -28.59
N GLN A 568 -7.18 24.97 -27.53
CA GLN A 568 -6.35 23.93 -26.90
C GLN A 568 -7.00 23.36 -25.61
N LEU A 569 -8.15 23.89 -25.19
CA LEU A 569 -8.84 23.52 -23.96
C LEU A 569 -10.36 23.62 -24.11
N ASN A 570 -11.06 22.56 -23.72
CA ASN A 570 -12.49 22.57 -23.39
C ASN A 570 -12.65 22.75 -21.87
N LEU A 571 -13.29 23.83 -21.43
CA LEU A 571 -13.44 24.15 -20.01
C LEU A 571 -14.91 24.09 -19.57
N GLN A 572 -15.15 23.35 -18.50
CA GLN A 572 -16.40 23.31 -17.74
C GLN A 572 -16.10 23.68 -16.28
N ALA A 573 -16.97 24.46 -15.64
CA ALA A 573 -16.82 24.80 -14.23
C ALA A 573 -18.16 24.77 -13.48
N ALA A 574 -18.10 24.35 -12.22
CA ALA A 574 -19.26 24.32 -11.31
C ALA A 574 -18.96 25.13 -10.04
N PHE A 575 -19.94 25.95 -9.64
CA PHE A 575 -19.85 26.82 -8.47
C PHE A 575 -20.89 26.39 -7.42
N SER A 576 -20.42 25.91 -6.27
CA SER A 576 -21.29 25.32 -5.23
C SER A 576 -21.88 26.35 -4.25
N GLN A 577 -21.37 27.59 -4.22
CA GLN A 577 -21.79 28.66 -3.29
C GLN A 577 -22.18 29.97 -4.00
N GLU A 578 -22.18 30.01 -5.33
CA GLU A 578 -22.52 31.19 -6.12
C GLU A 578 -23.51 30.83 -7.24
N ASP A 579 -24.55 31.64 -7.44
CA ASP A 579 -25.59 31.43 -8.46
C ASP A 579 -25.13 31.93 -9.84
N VAL A 580 -24.10 31.28 -10.36
CA VAL A 580 -23.44 31.58 -11.65
C VAL A 580 -23.15 30.27 -12.39
N CYS A 581 -23.21 30.32 -13.73
CA CYS A 581 -22.74 29.29 -14.63
C CYS A 581 -21.57 29.83 -15.48
N LEU A 582 -20.65 28.96 -15.87
CA LEU A 582 -19.62 29.26 -16.85
C LEU A 582 -20.09 28.82 -18.24
N ALA A 583 -20.03 29.73 -19.21
CA ALA A 583 -20.10 29.42 -20.63
C ALA A 583 -18.77 29.78 -21.29
N THR A 584 -18.36 28.98 -22.28
CA THR A 584 -17.21 29.32 -23.13
C THR A 584 -17.73 29.77 -24.50
N ARG A 585 -17.43 31.00 -24.91
CA ARG A 585 -17.81 31.55 -26.23
C ARG A 585 -16.64 32.27 -26.85
N ASN A 586 -16.37 32.01 -28.14
CA ASN A 586 -15.29 32.64 -28.91
C ASN A 586 -13.93 32.61 -28.18
N GLY A 587 -13.60 31.48 -27.54
CA GLY A 587 -12.34 31.31 -26.81
C GLY A 587 -12.22 32.10 -25.51
N ARG A 588 -13.35 32.57 -24.94
CA ARG A 588 -13.39 33.33 -23.67
C ARG A 588 -14.38 32.72 -22.69
N MET A 589 -14.11 32.96 -21.41
CA MET A 589 -14.99 32.62 -20.30
C MET A 589 -16.06 33.71 -20.12
N GLU A 590 -17.33 33.33 -20.17
CA GLU A 590 -18.48 34.19 -19.89
C GLU A 590 -19.25 33.63 -18.70
N PHE A 591 -19.48 34.48 -17.69
CA PHE A 591 -20.22 34.11 -16.50
C PHE A 591 -21.66 34.61 -16.60
N THR A 592 -22.62 33.70 -16.58
CA THR A 592 -24.06 34.03 -16.66
C THR A 592 -24.78 33.63 -15.36
N PRO A 593 -25.90 34.29 -14.99
CA PRO A 593 -26.71 33.86 -13.86
C PRO A 593 -27.24 32.44 -14.05
N GLY A 594 -27.16 31.62 -13.01
CA GLY A 594 -27.64 30.23 -13.04
C GLY A 594 -27.63 29.60 -11.64
N PRO A 595 -28.30 28.45 -11.43
CA PRO A 595 -28.32 27.83 -10.12
C PRO A 595 -26.94 27.27 -9.74
N ARG A 596 -26.59 27.30 -8.45
CA ARG A 596 -25.44 26.57 -7.90
C ARG A 596 -25.42 25.12 -8.39
N SER A 597 -24.22 24.65 -8.74
CA SER A 597 -24.05 23.34 -9.36
C SER A 597 -22.78 22.62 -8.87
N TYR A 598 -22.65 21.36 -9.26
CA TYR A 598 -21.53 20.47 -8.97
C TYR A 598 -21.11 19.76 -10.26
N ILE A 599 -19.85 19.28 -10.31
CA ILE A 599 -19.27 18.72 -11.54
C ILE A 599 -20.00 17.45 -12.00
N ASP A 600 -20.41 16.58 -11.09
CA ASP A 600 -21.22 15.40 -11.37
C ASP A 600 -22.54 15.75 -12.08
N ARG A 601 -23.20 16.85 -11.68
CA ARG A 601 -24.41 17.33 -12.35
C ARG A 601 -24.14 17.83 -13.77
N ILE A 602 -23.01 18.50 -13.98
CA ILE A 602 -22.57 18.93 -15.32
C ILE A 602 -22.26 17.71 -16.19
N MET A 603 -21.55 16.71 -15.66
CA MET A 603 -21.22 15.48 -16.38
C MET A 603 -22.47 14.72 -16.87
N LEU A 604 -23.55 14.78 -16.09
CA LEU A 604 -24.80 14.07 -16.36
C LEU A 604 -25.80 14.88 -17.21
N THR A 605 -25.44 16.07 -17.72
CA THR A 605 -26.28 16.71 -18.75
C THR A 605 -26.20 15.90 -20.04
N PRO A 606 -27.26 15.85 -20.87
CA PRO A 606 -27.29 15.03 -22.08
C PRO A 606 -26.09 15.25 -23.01
N GLU A 607 -25.69 16.52 -23.19
CA GLU A 607 -24.58 16.89 -24.06
C GLU A 607 -23.23 16.43 -23.50
N MET A 608 -22.96 16.67 -22.22
CA MET A 608 -21.70 16.28 -21.59
C MET A 608 -21.58 14.78 -21.42
N GLN A 609 -22.68 14.10 -21.11
CA GLN A 609 -22.72 12.64 -21.05
C GLN A 609 -22.33 12.03 -22.42
N ALA A 610 -22.88 12.57 -23.52
CA ALA A 610 -22.55 12.09 -24.86
C ALA A 610 -21.07 12.35 -25.20
N SER A 611 -20.54 13.53 -24.93
CA SER A 611 -19.11 13.85 -25.15
C SER A 611 -18.18 12.97 -24.31
N LEU A 612 -18.48 12.75 -23.03
CA LEU A 612 -17.69 11.89 -22.16
C LEU A 612 -17.69 10.44 -22.64
N TRP A 613 -18.83 9.93 -23.13
CA TRP A 613 -18.91 8.60 -23.74
C TRP A 613 -18.05 8.50 -25.01
N GLU A 614 -18.15 9.47 -25.92
CA GLU A 614 -17.31 9.50 -27.13
C GLU A 614 -15.80 9.50 -26.78
N LEU A 615 -15.41 10.24 -25.73
CA LEU A 615 -14.04 10.26 -25.24
C LEU A 615 -13.61 8.88 -24.68
N ILE A 616 -14.50 8.15 -24.01
CA ILE A 616 -14.24 6.77 -23.57
C ILE A 616 -13.94 5.88 -24.78
N GLU A 617 -14.74 5.96 -25.84
CA GLU A 617 -14.60 5.18 -27.08
C GLU A 617 -13.30 5.53 -27.83
N ARG A 618 -12.94 6.82 -27.86
CA ARG A 618 -11.66 7.32 -28.41
C ARG A 618 -10.44 7.00 -27.52
N ARG A 619 -10.64 6.19 -26.48
CA ARG A 619 -9.62 5.75 -25.52
C ARG A 619 -8.92 6.91 -24.81
N ALA A 620 -9.68 7.94 -24.43
CA ALA A 620 -9.18 9.05 -23.62
C ALA A 620 -8.69 8.58 -22.24
N PHE A 621 -7.84 9.40 -21.64
CA PHE A 621 -7.38 9.27 -20.26
C PHE A 621 -8.15 10.24 -19.36
N PHE A 622 -8.67 9.74 -18.24
CA PHE A 622 -9.46 10.48 -17.27
C PHE A 622 -8.66 10.61 -15.97
N TYR A 623 -8.43 11.84 -15.54
CA TYR A 623 -7.68 12.16 -14.32
C TYR A 623 -8.58 12.88 -13.34
N VAL A 624 -8.61 12.44 -12.09
CA VAL A 624 -9.40 13.05 -11.02
C VAL A 624 -8.48 13.50 -9.91
N CYS A 625 -8.53 14.78 -9.56
CA CYS A 625 -7.72 15.34 -8.49
C CYS A 625 -8.55 16.23 -7.55
N GLY A 626 -8.54 15.94 -6.25
CA GLY A 626 -9.32 16.68 -5.27
C GLY A 626 -9.53 15.96 -3.94
N ARG A 627 -10.50 16.45 -3.14
CA ARG A 627 -10.90 15.81 -1.88
C ARG A 627 -11.69 14.53 -2.12
N THR A 628 -11.66 13.59 -1.17
CA THR A 628 -12.37 12.31 -1.17
C THR A 628 -13.82 12.41 -1.66
N GLY A 629 -14.62 13.36 -1.13
CA GLY A 629 -16.02 13.53 -1.55
C GLY A 629 -16.19 13.91 -3.02
N PHE A 630 -15.30 14.75 -3.56
CA PHE A 630 -15.33 15.15 -4.97
C PHE A 630 -14.95 13.99 -5.88
N ALA A 631 -13.89 13.26 -5.54
CA ALA A 631 -13.46 12.09 -6.31
C ALA A 631 -14.56 11.02 -6.39
N LYS A 632 -15.24 10.76 -5.27
CA LYS A 632 -16.38 9.85 -5.19
C LYS A 632 -17.52 10.27 -6.13
N THR A 633 -17.93 11.53 -6.12
CA THR A 633 -19.02 12.01 -7.00
C THR A 633 -18.67 11.91 -8.49
N VAL A 634 -17.41 12.17 -8.87
CA VAL A 634 -16.96 12.03 -10.25
C VAL A 634 -16.93 10.56 -10.68
N MET A 635 -16.46 9.66 -9.79
CA MET A 635 -16.46 8.22 -10.04
C MET A 635 -17.89 7.69 -10.23
N GLU A 636 -18.83 8.06 -9.36
CA GLU A 636 -20.23 7.67 -9.46
C GLU A 636 -20.90 8.20 -10.74
N ALA A 637 -20.59 9.44 -11.13
CA ALA A 637 -21.07 10.01 -12.40
C ALA A 637 -20.53 9.25 -13.61
N MET A 638 -19.23 8.92 -13.65
CA MET A 638 -18.65 8.11 -14.72
C MET A 638 -19.29 6.71 -14.79
N GLN A 639 -19.51 6.07 -13.65
CA GLN A 639 -20.18 4.77 -13.60
C GLN A 639 -21.61 4.85 -14.15
N LYS A 640 -22.38 5.90 -13.81
CA LYS A 640 -23.71 6.14 -14.38
C LYS A 640 -23.67 6.33 -15.88
N ILE A 641 -22.72 7.12 -16.40
CA ILE A 641 -22.54 7.33 -17.84
C ILE A 641 -22.28 5.99 -18.55
N ILE A 642 -21.42 5.15 -17.99
CA ILE A 642 -21.12 3.82 -18.53
C ILE A 642 -22.36 2.92 -18.48
N VAL A 643 -23.03 2.82 -17.34
CA VAL A 643 -24.25 2.00 -17.16
C VAL A 643 -25.37 2.42 -18.13
N ASN A 644 -25.54 3.72 -18.38
CA ASN A 644 -26.52 4.23 -19.35
C ASN A 644 -26.27 3.75 -20.79
N GLN A 645 -25.03 3.34 -21.11
CA GLN A 645 -24.62 2.94 -22.45
C GLN A 645 -24.51 1.42 -22.61
N VAL A 646 -24.01 0.70 -21.60
CA VAL A 646 -23.79 -0.75 -21.66
C VAL A 646 -24.72 -1.58 -20.77
N GLY A 647 -25.58 -0.94 -19.98
CA GLY A 647 -26.51 -1.59 -19.05
C GLY A 647 -25.93 -1.87 -17.66
N GLU A 648 -26.80 -2.14 -16.68
CA GLU A 648 -26.42 -2.34 -15.27
C GLU A 648 -25.55 -3.59 -15.04
N HIS A 649 -25.73 -4.62 -15.87
CA HIS A 649 -24.98 -5.87 -15.76
C HIS A 649 -23.50 -5.69 -16.13
N ASP A 650 -23.22 -5.07 -17.28
CA ASP A 650 -21.87 -4.93 -17.82
C ASP A 650 -21.14 -3.66 -17.34
N GLY A 651 -21.89 -2.67 -16.85
CA GLY A 651 -21.36 -1.36 -16.47
C GLY A 651 -20.24 -1.39 -15.43
N PRO A 652 -20.38 -2.12 -14.30
CA PRO A 652 -19.32 -2.23 -13.31
C PRO A 652 -18.02 -2.81 -13.87
N GLU A 653 -18.11 -3.92 -14.62
CA GLU A 653 -16.93 -4.55 -15.23
C GLU A 653 -16.26 -3.61 -16.25
N PHE A 654 -17.03 -2.90 -17.06
CA PHE A 654 -16.49 -1.93 -18.00
C PHE A 654 -15.70 -0.83 -17.28
N PHE A 655 -16.23 -0.31 -16.17
CA PHE A 655 -15.51 0.66 -15.34
C PHE A 655 -14.22 0.08 -14.74
N TYR A 656 -14.27 -1.17 -14.25
CA TYR A 656 -13.08 -1.85 -13.73
C TYR A 656 -12.02 -2.04 -14.80
N ARG A 657 -12.41 -2.32 -16.04
CA ARG A 657 -11.51 -2.38 -17.21
C ARG A 657 -10.92 -1.02 -17.55
N LEU A 658 -11.71 0.06 -17.48
CA LEU A 658 -11.20 1.41 -17.69
C LEU A 658 -10.09 1.77 -16.68
N VAL A 659 -10.26 1.39 -15.42
CA VAL A 659 -9.24 1.55 -14.36
C VAL A 659 -8.06 0.59 -14.57
N GLY A 660 -8.34 -0.68 -14.89
CA GLY A 660 -7.34 -1.71 -15.16
C GLY A 660 -6.47 -1.45 -16.38
N GLU A 661 -6.97 -0.69 -17.37
CA GLU A 661 -6.21 -0.20 -18.52
C GLU A 661 -5.40 1.08 -18.21
N ASP A 662 -5.35 1.52 -16.95
CA ASP A 662 -4.72 2.77 -16.49
C ASP A 662 -5.23 4.02 -17.25
N ARG A 663 -6.52 4.01 -17.65
CA ARG A 663 -7.20 5.13 -18.32
C ARG A 663 -8.09 5.95 -17.41
N TYR A 664 -8.39 5.49 -16.20
CA TYR A 664 -9.06 6.27 -15.17
C TYR A 664 -8.19 6.32 -13.92
N LEU A 665 -7.70 7.52 -13.61
CA LEU A 665 -6.58 7.77 -12.70
C LEU A 665 -7.02 8.77 -11.65
N GLN A 666 -6.67 8.52 -10.39
CA GLN A 666 -7.07 9.37 -9.28
C GLN A 666 -5.85 9.81 -8.48
N GLU A 667 -5.88 11.06 -8.03
CA GLU A 667 -5.00 11.61 -7.01
C GLU A 667 -5.88 12.29 -5.96
N VAL A 668 -6.10 11.62 -4.83
CA VAL A 668 -7.03 12.08 -3.80
C VAL A 668 -6.25 12.55 -2.57
N PHE A 669 -6.53 13.77 -2.11
CA PHE A 669 -5.90 14.31 -0.90
C PHE A 669 -6.85 14.35 0.29
N THR A 670 -6.25 14.26 1.47
CA THR A 670 -6.96 14.31 2.74
C THR A 670 -7.63 15.65 2.97
N THR A 671 -8.85 15.62 3.49
CA THR A 671 -9.31 16.63 4.44
C THR A 671 -9.22 15.99 5.81
N TYR A 672 -8.70 16.68 6.83
CA TYR A 672 -8.92 16.25 8.21
C TYR A 672 -10.45 16.17 8.42
N GLY A 673 -10.99 14.97 8.51
CA GLY A 673 -12.43 14.73 8.65
C GLY A 673 -12.94 14.90 10.08
N GLY A 674 -12.09 15.38 11.00
CA GLY A 674 -12.27 15.11 12.42
C GLY A 674 -12.10 13.63 12.72
N PRO A 675 -12.11 13.24 13.99
CA PRO A 675 -12.87 12.06 14.29
C PRO A 675 -14.33 12.34 13.91
N GLN A 676 -14.91 11.46 13.11
CA GLN A 676 -16.34 11.49 12.82
C GLN A 676 -17.08 10.95 14.06
N PHE A 677 -16.98 11.64 15.20
CA PHE A 677 -17.76 11.34 16.39
C PHE A 677 -19.11 12.02 16.31
N GLU A 678 -19.91 11.60 15.33
CA GLU A 678 -21.36 11.70 15.39
C GLU A 678 -21.91 10.56 14.52
N GLN A 679 -22.34 9.49 15.19
CA GLN A 679 -23.00 8.31 14.61
C GLN A 679 -22.15 7.45 13.64
N GLU A 680 -20.88 7.16 13.94
CA GLU A 680 -20.24 6.03 13.25
C GLU A 680 -21.00 4.74 13.58
N GLN A 681 -21.49 4.04 12.55
CA GLN A 681 -22.10 2.73 12.72
C GLN A 681 -21.08 1.80 13.38
N VAL A 682 -21.51 1.09 14.43
CA VAL A 682 -20.65 0.23 15.22
C VAL A 682 -20.89 -1.21 14.79
N TYR A 683 -19.86 -1.86 14.27
CA TYR A 683 -19.96 -3.23 13.77
C TYR A 683 -19.26 -4.20 14.71
N PRO A 684 -19.95 -5.23 15.24
CA PRO A 684 -19.30 -6.29 15.99
C PRO A 684 -18.31 -7.08 15.11
N ALA A 685 -17.27 -7.63 15.73
CA ALA A 685 -16.32 -8.49 15.02
C ALA A 685 -17.02 -9.75 14.47
N SER A 686 -18.09 -10.22 15.13
CA SER A 686 -18.92 -11.34 14.65
C SER A 686 -19.68 -11.02 13.35
N GLU A 687 -19.91 -9.76 13.02
CA GLU A 687 -20.53 -9.35 11.76
C GLU A 687 -19.47 -9.25 10.66
N VAL A 688 -18.36 -8.55 10.93
CA VAL A 688 -17.29 -8.34 9.95
C VAL A 688 -16.81 -9.66 9.32
N VAL A 689 -16.68 -10.74 10.10
CA VAL A 689 -16.22 -12.06 9.61
C VAL A 689 -17.15 -12.72 8.57
N LEU A 690 -18.39 -12.25 8.41
CA LEU A 690 -19.29 -12.73 7.37
C LEU A 690 -18.94 -12.14 6.00
N HIS A 691 -18.34 -10.94 5.98
CA HIS A 691 -18.04 -10.18 4.77
C HIS A 691 -16.68 -10.56 4.20
N ASN A 692 -16.53 -11.85 3.87
CA ASN A 692 -15.37 -12.42 3.18
C ASN A 692 -15.75 -13.17 1.89
N ASN A 693 -16.90 -12.84 1.31
CA ASN A 693 -17.43 -13.52 0.12
C ASN A 693 -18.21 -12.57 -0.80
N PRO A 694 -18.41 -12.91 -2.09
CA PRO A 694 -19.12 -12.04 -3.03
C PRO A 694 -20.58 -11.74 -2.67
N GLN A 695 -21.27 -12.64 -1.96
CA GLN A 695 -22.69 -12.50 -1.61
C GLN A 695 -22.90 -11.45 -0.51
N ASP A 696 -22.08 -11.51 0.54
CA ASP A 696 -22.14 -10.59 1.68
C ASP A 696 -21.27 -9.34 1.49
N GLY A 697 -20.35 -9.37 0.53
CA GLY A 697 -19.35 -8.32 0.30
C GLY A 697 -18.01 -8.62 0.97
N HIS A 698 -17.02 -7.78 0.69
CA HIS A 698 -15.66 -7.89 1.23
C HIS A 698 -15.40 -6.71 2.16
N TRP A 699 -15.43 -6.94 3.47
CA TRP A 699 -15.10 -5.92 4.46
C TRP A 699 -13.78 -6.24 5.15
N PHE A 700 -13.06 -5.23 5.62
CA PHE A 700 -11.95 -5.44 6.54
C PHE A 700 -11.84 -4.30 7.54
N ILE A 701 -11.05 -4.55 8.59
CA ILE A 701 -10.72 -3.54 9.61
C ILE A 701 -9.31 -2.99 9.34
N VAL A 702 -9.17 -1.67 9.33
CA VAL A 702 -7.86 -0.98 9.36
C VAL A 702 -7.88 0.07 10.46
N ASN A 703 -6.93 -0.02 11.40
CA ASN A 703 -6.83 0.81 12.60
C ASN A 703 -8.14 0.86 13.42
N GLY A 704 -8.96 -0.19 13.32
CA GLY A 704 -10.26 -0.32 14.00
C GLY A 704 -11.43 0.43 13.36
N ARG A 705 -11.26 0.94 12.14
CA ARG A 705 -12.36 1.37 11.25
C ARG A 705 -12.70 0.22 10.31
N VAL A 706 -13.97 0.07 9.98
CA VAL A 706 -14.50 -0.97 9.08
C VAL A 706 -14.72 -0.36 7.69
N TYR A 707 -14.29 -1.05 6.66
CA TYR A 707 -14.38 -0.60 5.27
C TYR A 707 -15.05 -1.65 4.40
N ASP A 708 -15.97 -1.23 3.53
CA ASP A 708 -16.50 -2.06 2.44
C ASP A 708 -15.66 -1.87 1.19
N VAL A 709 -14.77 -2.83 0.95
CA VAL A 709 -13.88 -2.81 -0.21
C VAL A 709 -14.38 -3.67 -1.36
N SER A 710 -15.66 -4.05 -1.37
CA SER A 710 -16.23 -4.93 -2.41
C SER A 710 -15.96 -4.39 -3.82
N GLN A 711 -16.26 -3.12 -4.06
CA GLN A 711 -15.93 -2.46 -5.34
C GLN A 711 -14.43 -2.19 -5.46
N PHE A 712 -13.81 -1.66 -4.40
CA PHE A 712 -12.41 -1.23 -4.43
C PHE A 712 -11.45 -2.38 -4.76
N ALA A 713 -11.76 -3.61 -4.36
CA ALA A 713 -10.94 -4.78 -4.64
C ALA A 713 -10.70 -5.00 -6.14
N HIS A 714 -11.66 -4.63 -7.00
CA HIS A 714 -11.53 -4.68 -8.46
C HIS A 714 -10.68 -3.52 -9.01
N LEU A 715 -10.68 -2.37 -8.33
CA LEU A 715 -9.94 -1.17 -8.72
C LEU A 715 -8.49 -1.19 -8.21
N HIS A 716 -8.20 -1.97 -7.17
CA HIS A 716 -6.93 -1.96 -6.48
C HIS A 716 -5.78 -2.44 -7.37
N ALA A 717 -4.63 -1.76 -7.26
CA ALA A 717 -3.43 -2.08 -8.03
C ALA A 717 -2.89 -3.50 -7.78
N GLY A 718 -3.07 -4.02 -6.57
CA GLY A 718 -2.74 -5.40 -6.20
C GLY A 718 -3.75 -6.45 -6.68
N GLY A 719 -4.89 -6.04 -7.23
CA GLY A 719 -5.95 -6.93 -7.70
C GLY A 719 -6.82 -7.53 -6.60
N LEU A 720 -7.90 -8.17 -7.05
CA LEU A 720 -8.98 -8.71 -6.22
C LEU A 720 -8.49 -9.77 -5.22
N LYS A 721 -7.72 -10.77 -5.68
CA LYS A 721 -7.30 -11.92 -4.87
C LYS A 721 -6.47 -11.50 -3.64
N ILE A 722 -5.62 -10.48 -3.78
CA ILE A 722 -4.82 -9.94 -2.66
C ILE A 722 -5.74 -9.34 -1.60
N ILE A 723 -6.71 -8.51 -2.02
CA ILE A 723 -7.65 -7.88 -1.09
C ILE A 723 -8.54 -8.93 -0.42
N GLN A 724 -9.03 -9.91 -1.17
CA GLN A 724 -9.83 -11.03 -0.67
C GLN A 724 -9.12 -11.85 0.41
N SER A 725 -7.78 -11.94 0.36
CA SER A 725 -6.99 -12.65 1.37
C SER A 725 -7.13 -12.07 2.78
N TYR A 726 -7.58 -10.82 2.90
CA TYR A 726 -7.74 -10.10 4.17
C TYR A 726 -9.20 -9.75 4.51
N ALA A 727 -10.15 -10.11 3.66
CA ALA A 727 -11.56 -9.86 3.90
C ALA A 727 -12.07 -10.63 5.13
N GLY A 728 -13.01 -10.03 5.86
CA GLY A 728 -13.56 -10.54 7.12
C GLY A 728 -12.65 -10.38 8.35
N MET A 729 -11.54 -9.65 8.27
CA MET A 729 -10.53 -9.61 9.34
C MET A 729 -9.93 -8.21 9.59
N ASP A 730 -9.09 -8.10 10.61
CA ASP A 730 -8.22 -6.93 10.82
C ASP A 730 -6.97 -7.00 9.93
N ALA A 731 -6.96 -6.17 8.89
CA ALA A 731 -5.90 -6.06 7.90
C ALA A 731 -4.84 -5.00 8.26
N THR A 732 -4.90 -4.40 9.46
CA THR A 732 -4.03 -3.28 9.86
C THR A 732 -2.54 -3.60 9.71
N ILE A 733 -2.10 -4.82 10.06
CA ILE A 733 -0.69 -5.19 9.96
C ILE A 733 -0.28 -5.22 8.49
N SER A 734 -1.00 -5.94 7.64
CA SER A 734 -0.69 -6.05 6.21
C SER A 734 -0.74 -4.69 5.51
N TYR A 735 -1.70 -3.84 5.86
CA TYR A 735 -1.81 -2.46 5.38
C TYR A 735 -0.52 -1.66 5.63
N LYS A 736 0.07 -1.77 6.82
CA LYS A 736 1.32 -1.09 7.19
C LYS A 736 2.55 -1.67 6.49
N ARG A 737 2.58 -2.98 6.26
CA ARG A 737 3.75 -3.64 5.66
C ARG A 737 3.98 -3.24 4.21
N VAL A 738 2.89 -3.00 3.48
CA VAL A 738 2.93 -2.42 2.13
C VAL A 738 2.99 -0.87 2.13
N GLN A 739 3.31 -0.27 3.28
CA GLN A 739 3.53 1.18 3.45
C GLN A 739 2.31 2.05 3.08
N HIS A 740 1.09 1.52 3.17
CA HIS A 740 -0.10 2.32 2.90
C HIS A 740 -0.34 3.37 4.00
N ASP A 741 0.05 3.11 5.24
CA ASP A 741 -0.13 4.00 6.40
C ASP A 741 0.77 5.24 6.41
N ILE A 742 1.83 5.24 5.59
CA ILE A 742 2.71 6.38 5.41
C ILE A 742 2.41 7.16 4.13
N ASN A 743 1.43 6.71 3.33
CA ASN A 743 0.98 7.38 2.12
C ASN A 743 -0.42 7.99 2.32
N PRO A 744 -0.54 9.30 2.59
CA PRO A 744 -1.82 9.96 2.87
C PRO A 744 -2.86 9.83 1.76
N GLU A 745 -2.42 9.62 0.51
CA GLU A 745 -3.33 9.36 -0.62
C GLU A 745 -4.06 8.02 -0.45
N VAL A 746 -3.36 6.97 -0.01
CA VAL A 746 -3.96 5.65 0.18
C VAL A 746 -4.97 5.68 1.33
N ASP A 747 -4.65 6.37 2.43
CA ASP A 747 -5.61 6.62 3.51
C ASP A 747 -6.85 7.40 3.00
N SER A 748 -6.64 8.41 2.14
CA SER A 748 -7.72 9.22 1.57
C SER A 748 -8.63 8.43 0.65
N LEU A 749 -8.06 7.56 -0.17
CA LEU A 749 -8.79 6.64 -1.06
C LEU A 749 -9.58 5.62 -0.26
N LEU A 750 -8.96 5.03 0.77
CA LEU A 750 -9.62 4.07 1.66
C LEU A 750 -10.82 4.71 2.38
N GLY A 751 -10.72 5.99 2.73
CA GLY A 751 -11.81 6.77 3.33
C GLY A 751 -13.10 6.83 2.50
N MET A 752 -13.06 6.62 1.17
CA MET A 752 -14.27 6.55 0.33
C MET A 752 -15.17 5.37 0.67
N TYR A 753 -14.60 4.34 1.29
CA TYR A 753 -15.18 3.03 1.53
C TYR A 753 -15.46 2.75 3.02
N GLN A 754 -15.30 3.75 3.88
CA GLN A 754 -15.53 3.57 5.32
C GLN A 754 -17.02 3.36 5.62
N LEU A 755 -17.32 2.32 6.40
CA LEU A 755 -18.65 2.05 6.94
C LEU A 755 -18.83 2.60 8.36
N GLY A 756 -17.80 2.43 9.21
CA GLY A 756 -17.88 2.80 10.61
C GLY A 756 -16.71 2.25 11.43
N VAL A 757 -16.94 1.85 12.68
CA VAL A 757 -15.90 1.34 13.59
C VAL A 757 -16.26 -0.02 14.16
N VAL A 758 -15.22 -0.79 14.49
CA VAL A 758 -15.42 -2.08 15.16
C VAL A 758 -15.87 -1.86 16.61
N ARG A 759 -16.88 -2.62 17.06
CA ARG A 759 -17.38 -2.60 18.44
C ARG A 759 -16.26 -2.98 19.41
N ARG A 760 -16.13 -2.19 20.47
CA ARG A 760 -15.25 -2.51 21.60
C ARG A 760 -16.07 -3.09 22.74
N LEU A 761 -15.62 -4.20 23.29
CA LEU A 761 -16.22 -4.81 24.47
C LEU A 761 -15.40 -4.41 25.71
N SER A 762 -16.08 -4.06 26.81
CA SER A 762 -15.41 -3.67 28.06
C SER A 762 -15.57 -4.75 29.11
N PHE A 763 -14.59 -5.64 29.23
CA PHE A 763 -14.65 -6.74 30.19
C PHE A 763 -14.23 -6.37 31.62
N GLY A 764 -13.62 -5.21 31.86
CA GLY A 764 -13.10 -4.88 33.20
C GLY A 764 -12.04 -5.87 33.72
N PRO A 765 -11.84 -6.01 35.05
CA PRO A 765 -10.95 -7.00 35.65
C PRO A 765 -11.57 -8.41 35.71
N ASP A 766 -12.74 -8.62 35.10
CA ASP A 766 -13.51 -9.85 35.22
C ASP A 766 -12.76 -11.05 34.59
N GLY A 767 -12.94 -12.20 35.21
CA GLY A 767 -12.23 -13.43 34.88
C GLY A 767 -12.40 -14.45 35.99
N GLY A 768 -11.55 -15.48 35.99
CA GLY A 768 -11.62 -16.54 36.99
C GLY A 768 -10.35 -17.38 37.02
N ILE A 769 -10.28 -18.27 38.01
CA ILE A 769 -9.23 -19.29 38.08
C ILE A 769 -9.69 -20.48 37.25
N ALA A 770 -8.91 -20.82 36.23
CA ALA A 770 -9.17 -21.95 35.34
C ALA A 770 -8.01 -22.96 35.40
N ILE A 771 -8.34 -24.25 35.30
CA ILE A 771 -7.35 -25.31 35.07
C ILE A 771 -7.18 -25.44 33.56
N THR A 772 -5.96 -25.19 33.06
CA THR A 772 -5.64 -25.34 31.64
C THR A 772 -4.54 -26.37 31.44
N SER A 773 -4.11 -26.56 30.19
CA SER A 773 -2.91 -27.35 29.85
C SER A 773 -1.62 -26.88 30.54
N HIS A 774 -1.58 -25.63 31.04
CA HIS A 774 -0.45 -25.06 31.79
C HIS A 774 -0.67 -25.06 33.31
N GLY A 775 -1.70 -25.76 33.80
CA GLY A 775 -2.06 -25.82 35.21
C GLY A 775 -3.06 -24.75 35.63
N LEU A 776 -3.13 -24.52 36.95
CA LEU A 776 -4.06 -23.58 37.56
C LEU A 776 -3.56 -22.13 37.34
N GLN A 777 -4.34 -21.30 36.65
CA GLN A 777 -3.98 -19.91 36.40
C GLN A 777 -5.22 -19.00 36.37
N PHE A 778 -5.01 -17.71 36.64
CA PHE A 778 -6.02 -16.70 36.41
C PHE A 778 -6.15 -16.43 34.89
N VAL A 779 -7.38 -16.47 34.38
CA VAL A 779 -7.72 -16.16 32.99
C VAL A 779 -8.73 -15.02 33.01
N SER A 780 -8.36 -13.88 32.42
CA SER A 780 -9.27 -12.76 32.24
C SER A 780 -10.25 -13.01 31.09
N LEU A 781 -11.43 -12.38 31.14
CA LEU A 781 -12.38 -12.37 30.03
C LEU A 781 -11.76 -11.79 28.75
N THR A 782 -10.90 -10.78 28.87
CA THR A 782 -10.14 -10.23 27.73
C THR A 782 -9.27 -11.30 27.07
N ARG A 783 -8.52 -12.08 27.85
CA ARG A 783 -7.68 -13.16 27.30
C ARG A 783 -8.52 -14.23 26.62
N LEU A 784 -9.64 -14.60 27.23
CA LEU A 784 -10.56 -15.57 26.64
C LEU A 784 -11.10 -15.04 25.30
N TYR A 785 -11.66 -13.83 25.27
CA TYR A 785 -12.16 -13.19 24.05
C TYR A 785 -11.10 -13.07 22.96
N GLU A 786 -9.88 -12.61 23.29
CA GLU A 786 -8.78 -12.50 22.33
C GLU A 786 -8.41 -13.86 21.74
N THR A 787 -8.45 -14.93 22.53
CA THR A 787 -8.18 -16.30 22.04
C THR A 787 -9.24 -16.74 21.04
N TRP A 788 -10.52 -16.47 21.31
CA TRP A 788 -11.62 -16.72 20.38
C TRP A 788 -11.49 -15.92 19.08
N VAL A 789 -11.22 -14.60 19.17
CA VAL A 789 -11.03 -13.74 17.98
C VAL A 789 -9.86 -14.21 17.13
N ARG A 790 -8.71 -14.51 17.74
CA ARG A 790 -7.53 -15.00 17.03
C ARG A 790 -7.81 -16.30 16.29
N PHE A 791 -8.50 -17.24 16.94
CA PHE A 791 -8.83 -18.50 16.29
C PHE A 791 -9.85 -18.33 15.17
N LEU A 792 -10.89 -17.52 15.38
CA LEU A 792 -11.85 -17.17 14.34
C LEU A 792 -11.18 -16.52 13.12
N TYR A 793 -10.32 -15.53 13.32
CA TYR A 793 -9.56 -14.90 12.22
C TYR A 793 -8.62 -15.90 11.53
N THR A 794 -8.04 -16.84 12.26
CA THR A 794 -7.25 -17.92 11.64
C THR A 794 -8.12 -18.77 10.71
N VAL A 795 -9.35 -19.12 11.10
CA VAL A 795 -10.29 -19.86 10.26
C VAL A 795 -10.73 -19.04 9.05
N VAL A 796 -11.00 -17.75 9.21
CA VAL A 796 -11.33 -16.83 8.10
C VAL A 796 -10.15 -16.70 7.13
N GLU A 797 -8.92 -16.58 7.62
CA GLU A 797 -7.73 -16.52 6.77
C GLU A 797 -7.54 -17.82 5.97
N MET A 798 -7.77 -18.98 6.59
CA MET A 798 -7.76 -20.28 5.90
C MET A 798 -8.87 -20.36 4.85
N GLU A 799 -10.08 -19.88 5.13
CA GLU A 799 -11.20 -19.85 4.17
C GLU A 799 -10.87 -18.98 2.95
N ASN A 800 -10.32 -17.79 3.18
CA ASN A 800 -9.89 -16.87 2.11
C ASN A 800 -8.75 -17.48 1.27
N ALA A 801 -7.77 -18.09 1.94
CA ALA A 801 -6.66 -18.77 1.29
C ALA A 801 -7.18 -19.92 0.43
N LEU A 802 -8.06 -20.76 0.96
CA LEU A 802 -8.67 -21.89 0.26
C LEU A 802 -9.51 -21.45 -0.95
N LEU A 803 -10.24 -20.34 -0.84
CA LEU A 803 -10.98 -19.76 -1.97
C LEU A 803 -10.04 -19.38 -3.12
N ASN A 804 -8.94 -18.69 -2.81
CA ASN A 804 -7.92 -18.36 -3.79
C ASN A 804 -7.25 -19.62 -4.35
N ASP A 805 -6.99 -20.61 -3.50
CA ASP A 805 -6.36 -21.87 -3.86
C ASP A 805 -7.17 -22.66 -4.91
N TYR A 806 -8.48 -22.77 -4.68
CA TYR A 806 -9.44 -23.40 -5.59
C TYR A 806 -9.81 -22.55 -6.81
N SER A 807 -9.33 -21.30 -6.92
CA SER A 807 -9.58 -20.47 -8.11
C SER A 807 -9.01 -21.10 -9.40
N ILE A 808 -8.04 -22.01 -9.29
CA ILE A 808 -7.52 -22.78 -10.44
C ILE A 808 -8.58 -23.58 -11.19
N ARG A 809 -9.76 -23.82 -10.60
CA ARG A 809 -10.90 -24.47 -11.28
C ARG A 809 -11.38 -23.67 -12.49
N THR A 810 -11.25 -22.34 -12.44
CA THR A 810 -11.77 -21.44 -13.48
C THR A 810 -10.66 -20.67 -14.21
N GLU A 811 -9.44 -20.69 -13.69
CA GLU A 811 -8.29 -20.04 -14.34
C GLU A 811 -7.67 -20.92 -15.44
N GLN A 812 -6.99 -20.29 -16.40
CA GLN A 812 -6.21 -21.01 -17.41
C GLN A 812 -4.89 -21.48 -16.80
N VAL A 813 -4.77 -22.79 -16.55
CA VAL A 813 -3.56 -23.40 -15.98
C VAL A 813 -2.58 -23.78 -17.08
N THR A 814 -3.06 -24.30 -18.21
CA THR A 814 -2.25 -24.71 -19.38
C THR A 814 -2.75 -24.08 -20.69
N HIS A 815 -1.95 -24.15 -21.75
CA HIS A 815 -2.25 -23.52 -23.04
C HIS A 815 -3.53 -24.03 -23.74
N ASP A 816 -3.91 -25.27 -23.48
CA ASP A 816 -5.08 -25.96 -24.04
C ASP A 816 -6.38 -25.67 -23.30
N GLU A 817 -6.31 -24.95 -22.18
CA GLU A 817 -7.47 -24.56 -21.38
C GLU A 817 -8.00 -23.17 -21.76
N THR A 818 -9.31 -22.97 -21.62
CA THR A 818 -9.96 -21.65 -21.74
C THR A 818 -10.44 -21.22 -20.36
N ARG A 819 -10.14 -19.96 -19.98
CA ARG A 819 -10.57 -19.39 -18.69
C ARG A 819 -12.11 -19.42 -18.59
N GLY A 820 -12.63 -19.91 -17.47
CA GLY A 820 -14.07 -20.05 -17.21
C GLY A 820 -14.74 -21.26 -17.88
N ALA A 821 -14.02 -22.04 -18.71
CA ALA A 821 -14.57 -23.25 -19.31
C ALA A 821 -14.57 -24.44 -18.33
N PRO A 822 -15.58 -25.33 -18.37
CA PRO A 822 -15.71 -26.47 -17.46
C PRO A 822 -14.72 -27.61 -17.74
N HIS A 823 -13.92 -27.55 -18.81
CA HIS A 823 -13.00 -28.62 -19.18
C HIS A 823 -11.82 -28.74 -18.20
N SER A 824 -11.64 -29.92 -17.58
CA SER A 824 -10.48 -30.20 -16.74
C SER A 824 -9.42 -31.02 -17.46
N SER A 825 -8.19 -30.52 -17.45
CA SER A 825 -7.01 -31.30 -17.79
C SER A 825 -6.63 -32.23 -16.63
N LEU A 826 -5.93 -33.35 -16.92
CA LEU A 826 -5.35 -34.21 -15.88
C LEU A 826 -4.43 -33.40 -14.94
N TYR A 827 -3.75 -32.40 -15.48
CA TYR A 827 -2.88 -31.51 -14.70
C TYR A 827 -3.68 -30.62 -13.74
N ARG A 828 -4.78 -30.02 -14.19
CA ARG A 828 -5.69 -29.28 -13.30
C ARG A 828 -6.25 -30.18 -12.21
N ALA A 829 -6.70 -31.38 -12.55
CA ALA A 829 -7.21 -32.33 -11.58
C ALA A 829 -6.15 -32.74 -10.54
N GLN A 830 -4.89 -32.95 -10.97
CA GLN A 830 -3.76 -33.16 -10.07
C GLN A 830 -3.59 -31.99 -9.08
N LEU A 831 -3.62 -30.75 -9.56
CA LEU A 831 -3.50 -29.56 -8.70
C LEU A 831 -4.67 -29.43 -7.71
N LEU A 832 -5.89 -29.80 -8.11
CA LEU A 832 -7.06 -29.81 -7.23
C LEU A 832 -6.96 -30.89 -6.14
N LEU A 833 -6.55 -32.10 -6.49
CA LEU A 833 -6.29 -33.16 -5.52
C LEU A 833 -5.17 -32.78 -4.54
N GLN A 834 -4.08 -32.17 -5.05
CA GLN A 834 -3.01 -31.64 -4.19
C GLN A 834 -3.50 -30.51 -3.27
N THR A 835 -4.51 -29.75 -3.71
CA THR A 835 -5.15 -28.71 -2.89
C THR A 835 -5.96 -29.34 -1.75
N HIS A 836 -6.72 -30.40 -2.03
CA HIS A 836 -7.43 -31.17 -1.02
C HIS A 836 -6.47 -31.86 -0.02
N GLU A 837 -5.39 -32.50 -0.49
CA GLU A 837 -4.39 -33.12 0.39
C GLU A 837 -3.73 -32.08 1.32
N ARG A 838 -3.44 -30.89 0.78
CA ARG A 838 -2.95 -29.76 1.59
C ARG A 838 -4.00 -29.31 2.60
N PHE A 839 -5.27 -29.22 2.21
CA PHE A 839 -6.35 -28.88 3.13
C PHE A 839 -6.39 -29.86 4.30
N LEU A 840 -6.36 -31.18 4.05
CA LEU A 840 -6.38 -32.21 5.09
C LEU A 840 -5.17 -32.13 6.03
N ARG A 841 -3.99 -31.84 5.48
CA ARG A 841 -2.72 -31.77 6.24
C ARG A 841 -2.60 -30.48 7.04
N ASP A 842 -2.92 -29.34 6.44
CA ASP A 842 -2.56 -28.03 6.97
C ASP A 842 -3.78 -27.31 7.58
N TYR A 843 -4.96 -27.38 6.96
CA TYR A 843 -6.13 -26.59 7.38
C TYR A 843 -7.07 -27.36 8.30
N LEU A 844 -7.43 -28.59 7.93
CA LEU A 844 -8.26 -29.47 8.75
C LEU A 844 -7.58 -29.70 10.11
N ALA A 845 -6.33 -30.16 10.09
CA ALA A 845 -5.53 -30.42 11.29
C ALA A 845 -5.39 -29.18 12.19
N LYS A 846 -5.28 -27.98 11.61
CA LYS A 846 -5.16 -26.73 12.36
C LYS A 846 -6.49 -26.28 12.95
N ALA A 847 -7.58 -26.39 12.20
CA ALA A 847 -8.93 -26.05 12.65
C ALA A 847 -9.47 -27.05 13.69
N SER A 848 -9.04 -28.31 13.66
CA SER A 848 -9.36 -29.33 14.66
C SER A 848 -8.18 -29.63 15.59
N GLY A 849 -7.28 -28.67 15.82
CA GLY A 849 -6.01 -28.88 16.51
C GLY A 849 -5.87 -28.11 17.82
N PRO A 850 -4.61 -27.80 18.22
CA PRO A 850 -4.30 -27.14 19.50
C PRO A 850 -5.04 -25.83 19.75
N ALA A 851 -5.35 -25.06 18.71
CA ALA A 851 -6.09 -23.79 18.87
C ALA A 851 -7.54 -24.03 19.36
N LEU A 852 -8.21 -25.06 18.84
CA LEU A 852 -9.53 -25.47 19.31
C LEU A 852 -9.46 -26.04 20.72
N GLU A 853 -8.42 -26.84 21.01
CA GLU A 853 -8.16 -27.34 22.37
C GLU A 853 -7.94 -26.20 23.38
N GLU A 854 -7.19 -25.17 23.02
CA GLU A 854 -6.95 -24.00 23.87
C GLU A 854 -8.23 -23.20 24.12
N VAL A 855 -9.01 -22.93 23.06
CA VAL A 855 -10.32 -22.27 23.19
C VAL A 855 -11.23 -23.05 24.12
N TRP A 856 -11.29 -24.39 23.99
CA TRP A 856 -12.05 -25.23 24.91
C TRP A 856 -11.50 -25.18 26.34
N ALA A 857 -10.19 -25.32 26.54
CA ALA A 857 -9.59 -25.37 27.86
C ALA A 857 -9.84 -24.08 28.65
N LEU A 858 -9.70 -22.92 28.00
CA LEU A 858 -9.99 -21.62 28.63
C LEU A 858 -11.50 -21.42 28.87
N THR A 859 -12.34 -21.82 27.91
CA THR A 859 -13.81 -21.69 28.02
C THR A 859 -14.35 -22.59 29.12
N SER A 860 -14.07 -23.88 29.05
CA SER A 860 -14.52 -24.87 30.04
C SER A 860 -14.02 -24.54 31.44
N GLY A 861 -12.75 -24.20 31.60
CA GLY A 861 -12.16 -23.86 32.90
C GLY A 861 -12.77 -22.61 33.56
N LEU A 862 -13.28 -21.65 32.78
CA LEU A 862 -13.98 -20.47 33.32
C LEU A 862 -15.49 -20.67 33.47
N CYS A 863 -16.10 -21.49 32.63
CA CYS A 863 -17.56 -21.63 32.55
C CYS A 863 -18.11 -22.85 33.30
N SER A 864 -17.27 -23.82 33.68
CA SER A 864 -17.72 -25.02 34.41
C SER A 864 -16.59 -25.67 35.21
N SER A 865 -16.84 -25.91 36.50
CA SER A 865 -15.92 -26.67 37.37
C SER A 865 -15.97 -28.19 37.16
N ARG A 866 -16.88 -28.69 36.31
CA ARG A 866 -17.10 -30.14 36.10
C ARG A 866 -16.59 -30.65 34.75
N GLN A 867 -16.28 -29.76 33.82
CA GLN A 867 -15.83 -30.15 32.48
C GLN A 867 -14.33 -30.45 32.48
N ASP A 868 -13.93 -31.55 31.84
CA ASP A 868 -12.52 -31.87 31.63
C ASP A 868 -11.98 -31.01 30.48
N TYR A 869 -10.92 -30.23 30.73
CA TYR A 869 -10.26 -29.44 29.70
C TYR A 869 -9.66 -30.32 28.58
N ARG A 870 -9.49 -31.63 28.81
CA ARG A 870 -9.02 -32.60 27.81
C ARG A 870 -10.13 -33.16 26.92
N TRP A 871 -11.40 -32.92 27.25
CA TRP A 871 -12.55 -33.47 26.53
C TRP A 871 -12.49 -33.19 25.02
N MET A 872 -12.17 -31.95 24.63
CA MET A 872 -12.07 -31.57 23.20
C MET A 872 -11.05 -32.43 22.45
N ARG A 873 -9.86 -32.62 23.03
CA ARG A 873 -8.81 -33.45 22.44
C ARG A 873 -9.25 -34.92 22.32
N GLN A 874 -9.93 -35.46 23.33
CA GLN A 874 -10.45 -36.83 23.30
C GLN A 874 -11.49 -37.01 22.19
N GLN A 875 -12.44 -36.08 22.07
CA GLN A 875 -13.47 -36.13 21.02
C GLN A 875 -12.89 -36.05 19.62
N ILE A 876 -11.93 -35.15 19.38
CA ILE A 876 -11.26 -35.04 18.08
C ILE A 876 -10.52 -36.34 17.76
N ALA A 877 -9.75 -36.89 18.71
CA ALA A 877 -9.03 -38.15 18.51
C ALA A 877 -9.96 -39.34 18.21
N GLU A 878 -11.12 -39.42 18.87
CA GLU A 878 -12.14 -40.44 18.61
C GLU A 878 -12.72 -40.30 17.19
N ILE A 879 -13.02 -39.08 16.74
CA ILE A 879 -13.53 -38.81 15.39
C ILE A 879 -12.48 -39.17 14.33
N GLU A 880 -11.24 -38.76 14.54
CA GLU A 880 -10.12 -39.03 13.61
C GLU A 880 -9.75 -40.51 13.52
N ALA A 881 -9.96 -41.28 14.59
CA ALA A 881 -9.75 -42.72 14.59
C ALA A 881 -10.86 -43.50 13.84
N GLY A 882 -12.00 -42.86 13.54
CA GLY A 882 -13.15 -43.48 12.91
C GLY A 882 -12.92 -43.91 11.45
N PRO A 883 -13.69 -44.89 10.93
CA PRO A 883 -13.50 -45.43 9.58
C PRO A 883 -13.70 -44.37 8.49
N ALA A 884 -14.69 -43.48 8.63
CA ALA A 884 -14.93 -42.41 7.67
C ALA A 884 -13.73 -41.44 7.56
N ALA A 885 -13.07 -41.13 8.68
CA ALA A 885 -11.90 -40.26 8.68
C ALA A 885 -10.71 -40.92 7.97
N GLN A 886 -10.46 -42.21 8.21
CA GLN A 886 -9.41 -42.97 7.54
C GLN A 886 -9.65 -43.04 6.02
N THR A 887 -10.89 -43.30 5.61
CA THR A 887 -11.31 -43.37 4.21
C THR A 887 -11.07 -42.03 3.50
N VAL A 888 -11.56 -40.92 4.06
CA VAL A 888 -11.40 -39.58 3.48
C VAL A 888 -9.94 -39.16 3.41
N ARG A 889 -9.14 -39.43 4.45
CA ARG A 889 -7.70 -39.10 4.47
C ARG A 889 -6.88 -39.88 3.44
N ALA A 890 -7.36 -41.03 2.98
CA ALA A 890 -6.69 -41.82 1.95
C ALA A 890 -7.13 -41.44 0.52
N LEU A 891 -8.28 -40.78 0.37
CA LEU A 891 -8.96 -40.56 -0.91
C LEU A 891 -8.11 -39.78 -1.92
N GLY A 892 -7.59 -38.61 -1.52
CA GLY A 892 -6.82 -37.75 -2.43
C GLY A 892 -5.49 -38.40 -2.84
N ALA A 893 -4.76 -38.98 -1.90
CA ALA A 893 -3.53 -39.74 -2.18
C ALA A 893 -3.77 -40.94 -3.13
N GLN A 894 -4.87 -41.68 -2.94
CA GLN A 894 -5.24 -42.78 -3.83
C GLN A 894 -5.60 -42.30 -5.24
N ALA A 895 -6.38 -41.20 -5.35
CA ALA A 895 -6.70 -40.59 -6.64
C ALA A 895 -5.44 -40.08 -7.36
N LEU A 896 -4.52 -39.44 -6.63
CA LEU A 896 -3.21 -39.01 -7.13
C LEU A 896 -2.38 -40.19 -7.66
N GLY A 897 -2.39 -41.33 -6.96
CA GLY A 897 -1.69 -42.54 -7.39
C GLY A 897 -2.24 -43.15 -8.68
N ARG A 898 -3.53 -42.95 -8.97
CA ARG A 898 -4.21 -43.49 -10.17
C ARG A 898 -4.18 -42.56 -11.38
N LEU A 899 -3.91 -41.27 -11.18
CA LEU A 899 -3.93 -40.22 -12.21
C LEU A 899 -3.11 -40.56 -13.46
N ALA A 900 -1.92 -41.16 -13.29
CA ALA A 900 -1.05 -41.52 -14.41
C ALA A 900 -1.60 -42.66 -15.30
N ALA A 901 -2.55 -43.44 -14.78
CA ALA A 901 -3.15 -44.58 -15.46
C ALA A 901 -4.60 -44.32 -15.92
N MET A 902 -5.14 -43.12 -15.67
CA MET A 902 -6.52 -42.78 -16.03
C MET A 902 -6.70 -42.58 -17.52
N LYS A 903 -7.85 -43.03 -18.03
CA LYS A 903 -8.29 -42.81 -19.41
C LYS A 903 -9.02 -41.47 -19.52
N PRO A 904 -9.05 -40.84 -20.72
CA PRO A 904 -9.77 -39.58 -20.93
C PRO A 904 -11.25 -39.63 -20.51
N ASP A 905 -11.94 -40.76 -20.71
CA ASP A 905 -13.35 -40.90 -20.35
C ASP A 905 -13.60 -40.95 -18.82
N GLU A 906 -12.56 -41.21 -18.01
CA GLU A 906 -12.60 -41.21 -16.54
C GLU A 906 -12.42 -39.79 -15.94
N LEU A 907 -12.13 -38.78 -16.79
CA LEU A 907 -11.96 -37.39 -16.35
C LEU A 907 -13.22 -36.81 -15.72
N ILE A 908 -14.41 -37.19 -16.22
CA ILE A 908 -15.70 -36.69 -15.70
C ILE A 908 -15.91 -37.12 -14.25
N GLU A 909 -15.55 -38.36 -13.91
CA GLU A 909 -15.66 -38.85 -12.54
C GLU A 909 -14.68 -38.12 -11.61
N LEU A 910 -13.46 -37.87 -12.11
CA LEU A 910 -12.45 -37.11 -11.37
C LEU A 910 -12.86 -35.64 -11.15
N GLU A 911 -13.50 -35.02 -12.14
CA GLU A 911 -14.07 -33.67 -12.02
C GLU A 911 -15.10 -33.63 -10.90
N GLN A 912 -16.08 -34.53 -10.93
CA GLN A 912 -17.12 -34.63 -9.90
C GLN A 912 -16.52 -34.87 -8.51
N LEU A 913 -15.48 -35.71 -8.41
CA LEU A 913 -14.76 -35.95 -7.17
C LEU A 913 -14.12 -34.66 -6.63
N THR A 914 -13.35 -33.96 -7.46
CA THR A 914 -12.65 -32.73 -7.06
C THR A 914 -13.61 -31.58 -6.72
N ASP A 915 -14.76 -31.50 -7.39
CA ASP A 915 -15.80 -30.53 -7.09
C ASP A 915 -16.44 -30.80 -5.73
N ARG A 916 -16.77 -32.07 -5.43
CA ARG A 916 -17.30 -32.44 -4.12
C ARG A 916 -16.27 -32.24 -2.99
N MET A 917 -15.00 -32.52 -3.23
CA MET A 917 -13.91 -32.21 -2.29
C MET A 917 -13.85 -30.71 -2.00
N CYS A 918 -13.86 -29.87 -3.05
CA CYS A 918 -13.86 -28.42 -2.94
C CYS A 918 -15.07 -27.91 -2.12
N GLU A 919 -16.27 -28.40 -2.41
CA GLU A 919 -17.48 -28.06 -1.66
C GLU A 919 -17.38 -28.47 -0.19
N ALA A 920 -16.91 -29.69 0.09
CA ALA A 920 -16.77 -30.20 1.44
C ALA A 920 -15.75 -29.41 2.26
N ASP A 921 -14.58 -29.10 1.68
CA ASP A 921 -13.50 -28.35 2.33
C ASP A 921 -13.93 -26.92 2.66
N ARG A 922 -14.59 -26.24 1.71
CA ARG A 922 -15.13 -24.88 1.90
C ARG A 922 -16.21 -24.87 2.97
N GLU A 923 -17.13 -25.82 2.92
CA GLU A 923 -18.23 -25.90 3.87
C GLU A 923 -17.74 -26.24 5.29
N PHE A 924 -16.68 -27.04 5.45
CA PHE A 924 -16.05 -27.26 6.75
C PHE A 924 -15.56 -25.96 7.39
N LEU A 925 -14.75 -25.16 6.67
CA LEU A 925 -14.22 -23.90 7.22
C LEU A 925 -15.35 -22.89 7.47
N LYS A 926 -16.36 -22.83 6.61
CA LYS A 926 -17.54 -22.00 6.81
C LYS A 926 -18.29 -22.40 8.10
N GLN A 927 -18.53 -23.69 8.33
CA GLN A 927 -19.22 -24.15 9.54
C GLN A 927 -18.38 -23.94 10.80
N MET A 928 -17.05 -24.14 10.72
CA MET A 928 -16.13 -23.77 11.81
C MET A 928 -16.19 -22.28 12.14
N LYS A 929 -16.16 -21.41 11.11
CA LYS A 929 -16.31 -19.95 11.24
C LYS A 929 -17.64 -19.60 11.93
N LEU A 930 -18.76 -20.16 11.47
CA LEU A 930 -20.08 -19.91 12.04
C LEU A 930 -20.20 -20.43 13.48
N GLY A 931 -19.60 -21.57 13.81
CA GLY A 931 -19.52 -22.09 15.17
C GLY A 931 -18.75 -21.18 16.11
N LEU A 932 -17.56 -20.73 15.69
CA LEU A 932 -16.74 -19.79 16.46
C LEU A 932 -17.40 -18.41 16.61
N ARG A 933 -18.05 -17.93 15.54
CA ARG A 933 -18.84 -16.70 15.54
C ARG A 933 -19.95 -16.72 16.59
N ARG A 934 -20.66 -17.85 16.76
CA ARG A 934 -21.70 -17.98 17.79
C ARG A 934 -21.16 -17.70 19.19
N GLY A 935 -19.97 -18.23 19.52
CA GLY A 935 -19.33 -17.91 20.80
C GLY A 935 -18.93 -16.44 20.92
N LEU A 936 -18.47 -15.82 19.82
CA LEU A 936 -18.16 -14.39 19.80
C LEU A 936 -19.39 -13.52 20.11
N GLN A 937 -20.56 -13.89 19.58
CA GLN A 937 -21.83 -13.20 19.86
C GLN A 937 -22.20 -13.27 21.35
N VAL A 938 -21.81 -14.32 22.08
CA VAL A 938 -22.02 -14.40 23.54
C VAL A 938 -21.20 -13.32 24.27
N PHE A 939 -19.95 -13.10 23.87
CA PHE A 939 -19.15 -11.99 24.44
C PHE A 939 -19.76 -10.64 24.12
N GLU A 940 -20.21 -10.45 22.88
CA GLU A 940 -20.83 -9.21 22.42
C GLU A 940 -22.19 -8.95 23.08
N GLN A 941 -22.93 -9.98 23.46
CA GLN A 941 -24.21 -9.85 24.14
C GLN A 941 -24.04 -9.55 25.63
N PHE A 942 -23.15 -10.25 26.32
CA PHE A 942 -23.08 -10.23 27.79
C PHE A 942 -21.91 -9.42 28.36
N GLU A 943 -20.88 -9.10 27.58
CA GLU A 943 -19.68 -8.36 28.00
C GLU A 943 -19.11 -8.84 29.35
N ARG A 944 -19.12 -8.00 30.40
CA ARG A 944 -18.64 -8.37 31.75
C ARG A 944 -19.39 -9.55 32.36
N GLN A 945 -20.63 -9.77 31.93
CA GLN A 945 -21.51 -10.82 32.43
C GLN A 945 -21.37 -12.13 31.63
N THR A 946 -20.41 -12.26 30.70
CA THR A 946 -20.24 -13.48 29.89
C THR A 946 -20.13 -14.74 30.73
N ILE A 947 -19.38 -14.74 31.84
CA ILE A 947 -19.32 -15.92 32.72
C ILE A 947 -20.62 -16.07 33.52
N ALA A 948 -21.15 -14.98 34.08
CA ALA A 948 -22.34 -15.06 34.94
C ALA A 948 -23.61 -15.53 34.20
N GLN A 949 -23.81 -15.07 32.96
CA GLN A 949 -25.05 -15.27 32.20
C GLN A 949 -24.85 -16.01 30.88
N GLY A 950 -23.68 -15.87 30.24
CA GLY A 950 -23.39 -16.46 28.92
C GLY A 950 -22.67 -17.82 28.96
N HIS A 951 -22.28 -18.33 30.13
CA HIS A 951 -21.41 -19.50 30.25
C HIS A 951 -21.97 -20.75 29.56
N LEU A 952 -23.28 -21.03 29.68
CA LEU A 952 -23.90 -22.19 29.03
C LEU A 952 -23.87 -22.07 27.50
N ALA A 953 -24.23 -20.90 26.96
CA ALA A 953 -24.21 -20.65 25.52
C ALA A 953 -22.78 -20.71 24.96
N LEU A 954 -21.79 -20.24 25.72
CA LEU A 954 -20.38 -20.30 25.32
C LEU A 954 -19.86 -21.74 25.30
N LEU A 955 -20.20 -22.54 26.31
CA LEU A 955 -19.91 -23.98 26.34
C LEU A 955 -20.57 -24.69 25.15
N GLU A 956 -21.85 -24.47 24.92
CA GLU A 956 -22.60 -25.08 23.81
C GLU A 956 -21.99 -24.74 22.44
N ALA A 957 -21.60 -23.48 22.23
CA ALA A 957 -20.94 -23.06 21.00
C ALA A 957 -19.67 -23.88 20.75
N THR A 958 -18.80 -24.04 21.76
CA THR A 958 -17.59 -24.87 21.63
C THR A 958 -17.86 -26.36 21.49
N GLN A 959 -18.81 -26.91 22.26
CA GLN A 959 -19.16 -28.34 22.22
C GLN A 959 -19.77 -28.77 20.89
N SER A 960 -20.30 -27.82 20.11
CA SER A 960 -20.81 -28.09 18.76
C SER A 960 -19.72 -28.25 17.69
N LEU A 961 -18.48 -27.80 17.94
CA LEU A 961 -17.42 -27.78 16.92
C LEU A 961 -16.91 -29.17 16.49
N PRO A 962 -16.76 -30.18 17.37
CA PRO A 962 -16.41 -31.55 16.95
C PRO A 962 -17.41 -32.15 15.94
N ARG A 963 -18.68 -31.76 16.00
CA ARG A 963 -19.69 -32.22 15.04
C ARG A 963 -19.38 -31.74 13.62
N VAL A 964 -18.80 -30.54 13.46
CA VAL A 964 -18.39 -30.03 12.14
C VAL A 964 -17.35 -30.93 11.48
N LEU A 965 -16.41 -31.47 12.26
CA LEU A 965 -15.42 -32.45 11.79
C LEU A 965 -16.07 -33.79 11.41
N THR A 966 -17.04 -34.25 12.21
CA THR A 966 -17.81 -35.46 11.92
C THR A 966 -18.60 -35.32 10.61
N ASP A 967 -19.33 -34.21 10.45
CA ASP A 967 -20.14 -33.91 9.26
C ASP A 967 -19.26 -33.78 8.00
N TYR A 968 -18.04 -33.25 8.13
CA TYR A 968 -17.07 -33.21 7.03
C TYR A 968 -16.70 -34.61 6.53
N TYR A 969 -16.29 -35.51 7.44
CA TYR A 969 -15.95 -36.88 7.05
C TYR A 969 -17.15 -37.64 6.49
N GLN A 970 -18.34 -37.44 7.08
CA GLN A 970 -19.57 -38.07 6.58
C GLN A 970 -20.02 -37.57 5.21
N ARG A 971 -19.71 -36.32 4.84
CA ARG A 971 -20.04 -35.77 3.51
C ARG A 971 -19.20 -36.41 2.40
N LEU A 972 -17.93 -36.71 2.70
CA LEU A 972 -17.00 -37.29 1.73
C LEU A 972 -17.00 -38.82 1.72
N ASN A 973 -17.36 -39.47 2.82
CA ASN A 973 -17.32 -40.94 2.93
C ASN A 973 -18.19 -41.69 1.88
N PRO A 974 -19.40 -41.24 1.49
CA PRO A 974 -20.19 -41.89 0.43
C PRO A 974 -19.62 -41.74 -0.98
N ILE A 975 -18.59 -40.91 -1.15
CA ILE A 975 -17.94 -40.64 -2.45
C ILE A 975 -16.82 -41.65 -2.71
N VAL A 976 -16.27 -42.23 -1.64
CA VAL A 976 -15.25 -43.29 -1.70
C VAL A 976 -15.91 -44.65 -1.91
#